data_AF-A0A840UTZ1-F1
#
_entry.id   AF-A0A840UTZ1-F1
#
_cell.length_a   1.000
_cell.length_b   1.000
_cell.length_c   1.000
_cell.angle_alpha   90.00
_cell.angle_beta   90.00
_cell.angle_gamma   90.00
#
_symmetry.space_group_name_H-M   'P 1'
#
loop_
_entity.id
_entity.type
_entity.pdbx_description
1 polymer ?
#
loop_
_entity_poly.entity_id
_entity_poly.type
_entity_poly.pdbx_seq_one_letter_code
_entity_poly.pdbx_strand_id
1 'polypeptide(L)'
;MSEANLLFHNSHNPYYRYPTGAVATDTSLYLGIDINITEPIKSVSLRLWQDIAGEKMIVLTHSPTNPQHYFAQIATPKRGCLLWYYFIIESEKQTLFYGNTPEHSGGKGNIYEQVPPSFQITVYRFDAVTPDWFKHTIMYQIFPDRFYRQGNSIIPKKNAVYHADWNDQPCYYKDPDTKEIITYDFFGGNIAGIKEKLSYLKELGISVIYLNPIFEAASNHRYDTGNYNNIDPILGTNDEFIDLCQTAKDIGINIIIDGVFSHTGSDSIYFNRDNNYPSIGAYQSQASPYYSWYSFHNYPHEYDSWWGFHTLPNVNETTDSYMNFIINGENSVIKHWSKSGISGWRLDVIDELPQKFSRNFYRTLKDIDPDAIMIGEVWEDASNKVSYGVAREYLCGYEMDSAMNYPFRRIVLDFLLGYISGFDTIKRLSSQKENYPAQNYYAMMNLVGSHDVERIITLLGEASFYDGMPAIIQSRYHLDENHYQLGMNRSKIAALWQLTFPGVPSIYYGDEIGMQGFRDPYNRAPYKWDDTPDKQDSPNLYLRDWFKKLIKLRNENIALQTGELLFVYESNTIIAYLRCIRNNKDIFGHKAKNDAFLIIINRSRNENIPVEIDLHGLCYDELEFILSNKDNIHLQNNILKITVSALSAEILHQVDKSNVNNRSCGILLHPTCLPSPYGIGDLGMTAFNFIDWLQTAKQKYWQVLPLTPVGYGASPYQSSSVFAGNYLLISPDELVKIGLLDSADAYKITNTKYIDFPAVEKQKKLLLQKAFNKFSPDTNYNDFCAQQKYWLDDYALFIALKEHYNNSAWTSWPKELKFRDKTALSNAQKEQQNKMNYIKFVQYIFFKQWIKLKKYANSKNIRIIGDLPIFPSHDSADVWAHQEFFNLDADGSPKTIAGVPPDYFSADGQLWGNPHYLWDVMKKDNYSWWIERFSTLHKIVDVIRIDHFRGFAAYWVVDGNAKTARDGFWQDGPGNEFFTSIKQQLGHLPIIAEDLGLITADVEKLKNDCDFPGMKVLQFELYPSEFKNIGFVCSNNNIVYTGTHDNNTTIGWLKNDLDAETKAILSAHLNIDVTDSDNDINVKLCNKLIKYAYASNGRIAILPLQDVLRLDASARMNLPGTVGTNWQWQLLQQPDNNQAEYLAKLVEKYNR
;
A
#
# COMPACT_ATOMS: atom_id res chain seq x y z
N MET A 1 29.91 -13.37 13.23
CA MET A 1 28.80 -13.29 12.27
C MET A 1 28.32 -14.71 12.05
N SER A 2 27.03 -14.99 12.21
CA SER A 2 26.46 -16.31 11.89
C SER A 2 26.66 -16.60 10.40
N GLU A 3 26.88 -17.87 10.01
CA GLU A 3 27.01 -18.32 8.61
C GLU A 3 25.85 -17.83 7.70
N ALA A 4 24.70 -17.50 8.30
CA ALA A 4 23.48 -17.04 7.63
C ALA A 4 23.57 -15.74 6.81
N ASN A 5 24.69 -15.00 6.86
CA ASN A 5 24.86 -13.71 6.15
C ASN A 5 25.95 -13.74 5.06
N LEU A 6 26.52 -14.91 4.73
CA LEU A 6 27.58 -15.02 3.71
C LEU A 6 27.07 -14.79 2.28
N LEU A 7 25.87 -15.28 1.97
CA LEU A 7 25.19 -15.13 0.68
C LEU A 7 23.72 -14.77 0.95
N PHE A 8 23.16 -13.83 0.18
CA PHE A 8 21.78 -13.40 0.41
C PHE A 8 21.06 -13.04 -0.89
N HIS A 9 19.92 -13.69 -1.12
CA HIS A 9 18.95 -13.35 -2.16
C HIS A 9 17.54 -13.56 -1.60
N ASN A 10 16.63 -12.63 -1.90
CA ASN A 10 15.23 -12.74 -1.53
C ASN A 10 14.34 -12.46 -2.75
N SER A 11 13.67 -13.48 -3.27
CA SER A 11 12.87 -13.37 -4.51
C SER A 11 11.60 -12.52 -4.35
N HIS A 12 11.15 -12.26 -3.12
CA HIS A 12 10.06 -11.32 -2.82
C HIS A 12 10.51 -9.86 -2.72
N ASN A 13 11.82 -9.59 -2.80
CA ASN A 13 12.39 -8.26 -2.66
C ASN A 13 12.86 -7.71 -4.03
N PRO A 14 12.34 -6.56 -4.47
CA PRO A 14 12.66 -5.99 -5.78
C PRO A 14 14.13 -5.62 -5.99
N TYR A 15 14.93 -5.50 -4.93
CA TYR A 15 16.39 -5.32 -5.05
C TYR A 15 17.10 -6.57 -5.59
N TYR A 16 16.57 -7.76 -5.34
CA TYR A 16 17.18 -9.03 -5.77
C TYR A 16 16.44 -9.68 -6.95
N ARG A 17 15.16 -9.38 -7.16
CA ARG A 17 14.36 -9.89 -8.27
C ARG A 17 13.36 -8.83 -8.74
N TYR A 18 13.47 -8.37 -9.99
CA TYR A 18 12.52 -7.41 -10.56
C TYR A 18 12.17 -7.74 -12.02
N PRO A 19 10.88 -7.74 -12.41
CA PRO A 19 9.70 -7.65 -11.54
C PRO A 19 9.62 -8.79 -10.51
N THR A 20 9.04 -8.51 -9.35
CA THR A 20 8.72 -9.57 -8.37
C THR A 20 7.50 -10.36 -8.84
N GLY A 21 7.40 -11.62 -8.43
CA GLY A 21 6.30 -12.51 -8.84
C GLY A 21 6.42 -13.01 -10.28
N ALA A 22 5.30 -13.48 -10.85
CA ALA A 22 5.21 -13.93 -12.24
C ALA A 22 5.46 -12.78 -13.21
N VAL A 23 6.09 -13.08 -14.36
CA VAL A 23 6.62 -12.07 -15.28
C VAL A 23 6.03 -12.26 -16.68
N ALA A 24 5.72 -11.17 -17.39
CA ALA A 24 5.22 -11.26 -18.76
C ALA A 24 6.33 -11.69 -19.74
N THR A 25 5.95 -12.27 -20.88
CA THR A 25 6.84 -12.52 -22.01
C THR A 25 7.44 -11.22 -22.56
N ASP A 26 8.64 -11.30 -23.14
CA ASP A 26 9.34 -10.17 -23.78
C ASP A 26 9.63 -8.96 -22.86
N THR A 27 9.74 -9.18 -21.54
CA THR A 27 10.20 -8.18 -20.57
C THR A 27 11.62 -8.46 -20.07
N SER A 28 12.27 -7.44 -19.50
CA SER A 28 13.54 -7.60 -18.79
C SER A 28 13.32 -8.16 -17.38
N LEU A 29 14.14 -9.12 -16.99
CA LEU A 29 14.18 -9.72 -15.66
C LEU A 29 15.54 -9.45 -15.04
N TYR A 30 15.54 -8.77 -13.89
CA TYR A 30 16.70 -8.58 -13.04
C TYR A 30 16.77 -9.68 -11.98
N LEU A 31 17.92 -10.34 -11.86
CA LEU A 31 18.23 -11.28 -10.77
C LEU A 31 19.58 -10.92 -10.15
N GLY A 32 19.61 -10.71 -8.83
CA GLY A 32 20.81 -10.33 -8.09
C GLY A 32 20.99 -11.08 -6.78
N ILE A 33 22.20 -11.10 -6.26
CA ILE A 33 22.61 -11.75 -5.02
C ILE A 33 23.71 -10.93 -4.33
N ASP A 34 23.63 -10.80 -3.01
CA ASP A 34 24.69 -10.21 -2.19
C ASP A 34 25.64 -11.30 -1.68
N ILE A 35 26.94 -11.02 -1.75
CA ILE A 35 28.04 -11.93 -1.37
C ILE A 35 28.96 -11.22 -0.38
N ASN A 36 28.96 -11.71 0.86
CA ASN A 36 29.77 -11.22 1.99
C ASN A 36 30.88 -12.21 2.35
N ILE A 37 31.58 -12.68 1.33
CA ILE A 37 32.68 -13.63 1.47
C ILE A 37 34.00 -12.86 1.41
N THR A 38 34.89 -13.10 2.38
CA THR A 38 36.18 -12.39 2.49
C THR A 38 37.28 -12.92 1.57
N GLU A 39 37.12 -14.14 1.07
CA GLU A 39 38.05 -14.77 0.11
C GLU A 39 37.80 -14.34 -1.33
N PRO A 40 38.82 -14.38 -2.20
CA PRO A 40 38.66 -14.04 -3.61
C PRO A 40 37.62 -14.93 -4.30
N ILE A 41 36.66 -14.28 -4.95
CA ILE A 41 35.64 -14.93 -5.79
C ILE A 41 36.20 -15.09 -7.20
N LYS A 42 36.19 -16.33 -7.72
CA LYS A 42 36.59 -16.65 -9.09
C LYS A 42 35.47 -16.36 -10.08
N SER A 43 34.27 -16.82 -9.77
CA SER A 43 33.09 -16.62 -10.61
C SER A 43 31.82 -16.62 -9.77
N VAL A 44 30.83 -15.84 -10.22
CA VAL A 44 29.46 -15.89 -9.73
C VAL A 44 28.59 -16.16 -10.94
N SER A 45 27.86 -17.26 -10.93
CA SER A 45 27.05 -17.69 -12.05
C SER A 45 25.63 -18.01 -11.61
N LEU A 46 24.66 -17.76 -12.48
CA LEU A 46 23.27 -18.15 -12.35
C LEU A 46 23.02 -19.30 -13.31
N ARG A 47 22.54 -20.42 -12.81
CA ARG A 47 21.96 -21.46 -13.65
C ARG A 47 20.49 -21.12 -13.85
N LEU A 48 20.10 -20.90 -15.10
CA LEU A 48 18.71 -20.64 -15.51
C LEU A 48 18.29 -21.71 -16.51
N TRP A 49 17.17 -22.38 -16.32
CA TRP A 49 16.70 -23.38 -17.28
C TRP A 49 15.19 -23.42 -17.44
N GLN A 50 14.79 -24.08 -18.53
CA GLN A 50 13.43 -24.46 -18.86
C GLN A 50 13.45 -25.95 -19.20
N ASP A 51 12.53 -26.75 -18.65
CA ASP A 51 12.58 -28.22 -18.74
C ASP A 51 12.68 -28.76 -20.17
N ILE A 52 12.02 -28.12 -21.14
CA ILE A 52 12.02 -28.56 -22.55
C ILE A 52 13.14 -27.89 -23.38
N ALA A 53 13.57 -26.68 -23.02
CA ALA A 53 14.52 -25.89 -23.83
C ALA A 53 15.98 -26.01 -23.36
N GLY A 54 16.21 -26.63 -22.19
CA GLY A 54 17.53 -26.83 -21.60
C GLY A 54 17.98 -25.68 -20.70
N GLU A 55 19.24 -25.73 -20.30
CA GLU A 55 19.86 -24.82 -19.33
C GLU A 55 20.80 -23.79 -19.96
N LYS A 56 20.98 -22.68 -19.26
CA LYS A 56 21.94 -21.62 -19.54
C LYS A 56 22.70 -21.27 -18.28
N MET A 57 24.02 -21.16 -18.40
CA MET A 57 24.89 -20.60 -17.37
C MET A 57 25.15 -19.13 -17.68
N ILE A 58 24.73 -18.24 -16.79
CA ILE A 58 24.85 -16.80 -16.94
C ILE A 58 25.84 -16.30 -15.89
N VAL A 59 26.98 -15.76 -16.32
CA VAL A 59 27.94 -15.13 -15.40
C VAL A 59 27.39 -13.78 -14.96
N LEU A 60 27.35 -13.54 -13.65
CA LEU A 60 26.82 -12.31 -13.07
C LEU A 60 27.87 -11.20 -13.15
N THR A 61 27.37 -9.99 -13.38
CA THR A 61 28.20 -8.79 -13.34
C THR A 61 28.21 -8.24 -11.92
N HIS A 62 29.37 -7.74 -11.52
CA HIS A 62 29.55 -7.04 -10.25
C HIS A 62 28.94 -5.64 -10.29
N SER A 63 28.24 -5.23 -9.22
CA SER A 63 27.66 -3.89 -9.15
C SER A 63 28.73 -2.80 -8.97
N PRO A 64 28.72 -1.73 -9.80
CA PRO A 64 29.70 -0.66 -9.69
C PRO A 64 29.51 0.19 -8.42
N THR A 65 28.34 0.12 -7.77
CA THR A 65 27.97 0.94 -6.60
C THR A 65 27.94 0.16 -5.30
N ASN A 66 27.74 -1.16 -5.36
CA ASN A 66 27.79 -2.04 -4.19
C ASN A 66 28.75 -3.21 -4.46
N PRO A 67 29.95 -3.23 -3.84
CA PRO A 67 30.94 -4.26 -4.13
C PRO A 67 30.56 -5.67 -3.65
N GLN A 68 29.47 -5.82 -2.89
CA GLN A 68 28.96 -7.12 -2.45
C GLN A 68 27.87 -7.64 -3.40
N HIS A 69 27.30 -6.81 -4.26
CA HIS A 69 26.16 -7.18 -5.10
C HIS A 69 26.59 -7.66 -6.49
N TYR A 70 26.04 -8.80 -6.90
CA TYR A 70 26.21 -9.38 -8.23
C TYR A 70 24.85 -9.54 -8.89
N PHE A 71 24.73 -9.26 -10.18
CA PHE A 71 23.44 -9.34 -10.87
C PHE A 71 23.55 -9.69 -12.36
N ALA A 72 22.42 -10.07 -12.94
CA ALA A 72 22.22 -10.23 -14.37
C ALA A 72 20.86 -9.65 -14.78
N GLN A 73 20.83 -9.01 -15.96
CA GLN A 73 19.59 -8.69 -16.66
C GLN A 73 19.37 -9.69 -17.79
N ILE A 74 18.18 -10.27 -17.84
CA ILE A 74 17.85 -11.41 -18.68
C ILE A 74 16.55 -11.09 -19.43
N ALA A 75 16.52 -11.29 -20.74
CA ALA A 75 15.28 -11.20 -21.50
C ALA A 75 14.44 -12.45 -21.22
N THR A 76 13.18 -12.26 -20.82
CA THR A 76 12.25 -13.38 -20.70
C THR A 76 11.92 -13.97 -22.07
N PRO A 77 11.56 -15.27 -22.16
CA PRO A 77 11.19 -15.89 -23.42
C PRO A 77 9.95 -15.25 -24.08
N LYS A 78 9.87 -15.36 -25.41
CA LYS A 78 8.73 -14.90 -26.25
C LYS A 78 7.43 -15.66 -26.02
N ARG A 79 7.55 -16.87 -25.48
CA ARG A 79 6.43 -17.75 -25.15
C ARG A 79 6.50 -17.98 -23.65
N GLY A 80 5.35 -17.92 -22.99
CA GLY A 80 5.27 -18.26 -21.58
C GLY A 80 5.79 -19.68 -21.29
N CYS A 81 6.36 -19.85 -20.12
CA CYS A 81 6.97 -21.09 -19.69
C CYS A 81 7.28 -20.98 -18.20
N LEU A 82 7.76 -22.08 -17.63
CA LEU A 82 8.40 -22.06 -16.32
C LEU A 82 9.91 -21.91 -16.50
N LEU A 83 10.48 -20.95 -15.78
CA LEU A 83 11.92 -20.83 -15.61
C LEU A 83 12.30 -21.19 -14.18
N TRP A 84 13.45 -21.83 -14.05
CA TRP A 84 14.00 -22.23 -12.77
C TRP A 84 15.41 -21.66 -12.61
N TYR A 85 15.76 -21.24 -11.40
CA TYR A 85 17.11 -20.73 -11.15
C TYR A 85 17.67 -20.99 -9.75
N TYR A 86 19.00 -20.98 -9.68
CA TYR A 86 19.79 -20.84 -8.45
C TYR A 86 21.17 -20.25 -8.78
N PHE A 87 21.86 -19.74 -7.76
CA PHE A 87 23.18 -19.13 -7.89
C PHE A 87 24.28 -20.13 -7.53
N ILE A 88 25.42 -20.01 -8.21
CA ILE A 88 26.65 -20.78 -8.01
C ILE A 88 27.77 -19.77 -7.76
N ILE A 89 28.44 -19.89 -6.63
CA ILE A 89 29.52 -19.01 -6.20
C ILE A 89 30.78 -19.85 -6.08
N GLU A 90 31.76 -19.59 -6.94
CA GLU A 90 33.05 -20.27 -6.93
C GLU A 90 34.11 -19.38 -6.30
N SER A 91 34.68 -19.82 -5.19
CA SER A 91 35.82 -19.16 -4.54
C SER A 91 37.12 -19.95 -4.76
N GLU A 92 38.21 -19.48 -4.16
CA GLU A 92 39.46 -20.25 -4.15
C GLU A 92 39.38 -21.55 -3.35
N LYS A 93 38.54 -21.61 -2.31
CA LYS A 93 38.47 -22.76 -1.40
C LYS A 93 37.34 -23.72 -1.68
N GLN A 94 36.20 -23.22 -2.17
CA GLN A 94 34.98 -24.03 -2.28
C GLN A 94 34.01 -23.47 -3.34
N THR A 95 33.01 -24.28 -3.65
CA THR A 95 31.84 -23.88 -4.45
C THR A 95 30.62 -23.92 -3.55
N LEU A 96 29.93 -22.79 -3.44
CA LEU A 96 28.67 -22.67 -2.71
C LEU A 96 27.53 -22.45 -3.67
N PHE A 97 26.36 -22.93 -3.30
CA PHE A 97 25.11 -22.71 -4.02
C PHE A 97 24.15 -21.90 -3.17
N TYR A 98 23.37 -21.05 -3.81
CA TYR A 98 22.26 -20.36 -3.17
C TYR A 98 20.96 -20.62 -3.92
N GLY A 99 20.02 -21.27 -3.26
CA GLY A 99 18.75 -21.68 -3.85
C GLY A 99 17.58 -21.45 -2.92
N ASN A 100 16.42 -21.91 -3.36
CA ASN A 100 15.17 -21.83 -2.63
C ASN A 100 15.20 -22.74 -1.39
N THR A 101 14.26 -22.57 -0.48
CA THR A 101 14.15 -23.45 0.70
C THR A 101 13.66 -24.85 0.30
N PRO A 102 13.86 -25.88 1.15
CA PRO A 102 13.35 -27.24 0.88
C PRO A 102 11.83 -27.29 0.69
N GLU A 103 11.09 -26.33 1.25
CA GLU A 103 9.64 -26.21 1.10
C GLU A 103 9.23 -25.44 -0.17
N HIS A 104 10.18 -25.04 -1.02
CA HIS A 104 9.97 -24.28 -2.25
C HIS A 104 9.22 -22.96 -2.08
N SER A 105 9.37 -22.33 -0.92
CA SER A 105 8.53 -21.20 -0.50
C SER A 105 8.85 -19.84 -1.14
N GLY A 106 9.90 -19.74 -1.96
CA GLY A 106 10.37 -18.48 -2.49
C GLY A 106 10.92 -17.59 -1.37
N GLY A 107 10.89 -16.28 -1.58
CA GLY A 107 11.42 -15.31 -0.63
C GLY A 107 12.91 -15.50 -0.36
N LYS A 108 13.30 -15.45 0.92
CA LYS A 108 14.70 -15.67 1.36
C LYS A 108 15.12 -17.12 1.13
N GLY A 109 16.20 -17.32 0.38
CA GLY A 109 16.80 -18.64 0.14
C GLY A 109 17.77 -19.12 1.22
N ASN A 110 18.42 -20.25 0.93
CA ASN A 110 19.41 -20.91 1.78
C ASN A 110 20.73 -21.15 1.05
N ILE A 111 21.81 -21.30 1.82
CA ILE A 111 23.15 -21.69 1.34
C ILE A 111 23.26 -23.22 1.34
N TYR A 112 23.88 -23.77 0.30
CA TYR A 112 24.10 -25.21 0.13
C TYR A 112 25.52 -25.50 -0.38
N GLU A 113 26.05 -26.67 -0.03
CA GLU A 113 27.31 -27.21 -0.58
C GLU A 113 27.09 -28.05 -1.84
N GLN A 114 25.83 -28.33 -2.18
CA GLN A 114 25.40 -29.13 -3.32
C GLN A 114 24.26 -28.42 -4.06
N VAL A 115 23.83 -28.99 -5.19
CA VAL A 115 22.73 -28.44 -6.01
C VAL A 115 21.48 -28.23 -5.14
N PRO A 116 20.96 -26.99 -5.06
CA PRO A 116 19.88 -26.66 -4.14
C PRO A 116 18.49 -26.79 -4.78
N PRO A 117 17.41 -26.77 -3.98
CA PRO A 117 16.08 -26.46 -4.48
C PRO A 117 16.09 -25.13 -5.24
N SER A 118 15.27 -25.03 -6.28
CA SER A 118 15.34 -23.92 -7.24
C SER A 118 14.22 -22.93 -7.03
N PHE A 119 14.48 -21.67 -7.36
CA PHE A 119 13.44 -20.64 -7.44
C PHE A 119 12.67 -20.80 -8.75
N GLN A 120 11.39 -20.45 -8.72
CA GLN A 120 10.49 -20.50 -9.86
C GLN A 120 10.20 -19.09 -10.40
N ILE A 121 10.08 -19.00 -11.72
CA ILE A 121 9.51 -17.85 -12.42
C ILE A 121 8.49 -18.36 -13.42
N THR A 122 7.21 -18.08 -13.16
CA THR A 122 6.14 -18.27 -14.13
C THR A 122 6.20 -17.13 -15.14
N VAL A 123 6.57 -17.44 -16.39
CA VAL A 123 6.51 -16.50 -17.51
C VAL A 123 5.16 -16.67 -18.20
N TYR A 124 4.36 -15.61 -18.25
CA TYR A 124 3.02 -15.64 -18.86
C TYR A 124 2.94 -14.76 -20.10
N ARG A 125 2.09 -15.13 -21.06
CA ARG A 125 1.83 -14.34 -22.27
C ARG A 125 1.37 -12.93 -21.88
N PHE A 126 2.02 -11.88 -22.38
CA PHE A 126 1.78 -10.49 -21.91
C PHE A 126 0.33 -9.98 -22.05
N ASP A 127 -0.43 -10.54 -22.99
CA ASP A 127 -1.84 -10.23 -23.27
C ASP A 127 -2.80 -11.26 -22.64
N ALA A 128 -2.30 -12.19 -21.81
CA ALA A 128 -3.15 -13.12 -21.07
C ALA A 128 -3.99 -12.36 -20.05
N VAL A 129 -5.31 -12.44 -20.21
CA VAL A 129 -6.30 -11.86 -19.31
C VAL A 129 -7.31 -12.93 -18.93
N THR A 130 -7.80 -12.88 -17.69
CA THR A 130 -8.94 -13.68 -17.26
C THR A 130 -10.21 -12.82 -17.34
N PRO A 131 -11.42 -13.41 -17.47
CA PRO A 131 -12.66 -12.63 -17.53
C PRO A 131 -12.79 -11.67 -16.34
N ASP A 132 -12.97 -10.38 -16.63
CA ASP A 132 -12.98 -9.36 -15.56
C ASP A 132 -14.20 -9.50 -14.66
N TRP A 133 -15.37 -9.78 -15.24
CA TRP A 133 -16.60 -10.00 -14.48
C TRP A 133 -16.43 -11.06 -13.39
N PHE A 134 -15.65 -12.11 -13.67
CA PHE A 134 -15.44 -13.23 -12.75
C PHE A 134 -14.73 -12.81 -11.47
N LYS A 135 -13.74 -11.91 -11.55
CA LYS A 135 -12.97 -11.41 -10.40
C LYS A 135 -13.83 -10.64 -9.38
N HIS A 136 -14.98 -10.11 -9.83
CA HIS A 136 -15.94 -9.37 -9.02
C HIS A 136 -17.08 -10.24 -8.47
N THR A 137 -17.03 -11.55 -8.66
CA THR A 137 -18.13 -12.45 -8.29
C THR A 137 -17.92 -13.22 -6.99
N ILE A 138 -19.00 -13.85 -6.55
CA ILE A 138 -19.04 -14.85 -5.49
C ILE A 138 -19.74 -16.07 -6.09
N MET A 139 -19.06 -17.20 -5.99
CA MET A 139 -19.48 -18.48 -6.53
C MET A 139 -20.16 -19.33 -5.46
N TYR A 140 -21.20 -20.04 -5.88
CA TYR A 140 -21.90 -21.02 -5.06
C TYR A 140 -21.94 -22.36 -5.79
N GLN A 141 -21.28 -23.37 -5.21
CA GLN A 141 -21.22 -24.73 -5.77
C GLN A 141 -22.44 -25.54 -5.33
N ILE A 142 -23.16 -26.09 -6.28
CA ILE A 142 -24.37 -26.90 -6.08
C ILE A 142 -24.12 -28.33 -6.57
N PHE A 143 -24.41 -29.30 -5.70
CA PHE A 143 -24.62 -30.68 -6.09
C PHE A 143 -26.11 -30.89 -6.42
N PRO A 144 -26.52 -31.03 -7.70
CA PRO A 144 -27.91 -30.84 -8.11
C PRO A 144 -28.94 -31.74 -7.40
N ASP A 145 -28.66 -33.05 -7.28
CA ASP A 145 -29.57 -34.03 -6.65
C ASP A 145 -29.87 -33.73 -5.18
N ARG A 146 -29.04 -32.90 -4.52
CA ARG A 146 -29.02 -32.70 -3.07
C ARG A 146 -29.38 -31.28 -2.66
N PHE A 147 -29.63 -30.38 -3.61
CA PHE A 147 -29.89 -28.98 -3.28
C PHE A 147 -31.36 -28.69 -3.03
N TYR A 148 -32.24 -28.92 -3.99
CA TYR A 148 -33.68 -28.75 -3.78
C TYR A 148 -34.48 -29.59 -4.77
N ARG A 149 -35.48 -30.33 -4.26
CA ARG A 149 -36.42 -31.12 -5.04
C ARG A 149 -37.73 -30.37 -5.20
N GLN A 150 -38.03 -29.93 -6.43
CA GLN A 150 -39.36 -29.44 -6.78
C GLN A 150 -40.22 -30.61 -7.27
N GLY A 151 -41.36 -30.84 -6.62
CA GLY A 151 -42.28 -31.95 -6.92
C GLY A 151 -41.89 -33.28 -6.26
N ASN A 152 -42.71 -34.32 -6.47
CA ASN A 152 -42.54 -35.64 -5.82
C ASN A 152 -42.28 -36.79 -6.82
N SER A 153 -42.17 -36.49 -8.11
CA SER A 153 -41.97 -37.50 -9.15
C SER A 153 -40.49 -37.61 -9.49
N ILE A 154 -39.92 -38.80 -9.36
CA ILE A 154 -38.54 -39.10 -9.78
C ILE A 154 -38.59 -40.10 -10.94
N ILE A 155 -37.81 -39.82 -11.99
CA ILE A 155 -37.72 -40.72 -13.15
C ILE A 155 -36.99 -42.01 -12.73
N PRO A 156 -37.59 -43.20 -12.94
CA PRO A 156 -36.99 -44.46 -12.54
C PRO A 156 -35.79 -44.81 -13.43
N LYS A 157 -34.70 -45.23 -12.80
CA LYS A 157 -33.47 -45.78 -13.38
C LYS A 157 -33.26 -47.20 -12.86
N LYS A 158 -32.59 -48.02 -13.65
CA LYS A 158 -32.17 -49.36 -13.22
C LYS A 158 -31.11 -49.22 -12.11
N ASN A 159 -31.11 -50.13 -11.14
CA ASN A 159 -30.12 -50.18 -10.06
C ASN A 159 -29.96 -48.85 -9.30
N ALA A 160 -31.08 -48.17 -9.02
CA ALA A 160 -31.14 -46.94 -8.25
C ALA A 160 -32.00 -47.10 -6.99
N VAL A 161 -31.62 -46.39 -5.92
CA VAL A 161 -32.40 -46.25 -4.68
C VAL A 161 -32.93 -44.82 -4.59
N TYR A 162 -34.20 -44.66 -4.25
CA TYR A 162 -34.85 -43.35 -4.17
C TYR A 162 -35.25 -43.04 -2.74
N HIS A 163 -34.85 -41.87 -2.28
CA HIS A 163 -35.20 -41.37 -0.95
C HIS A 163 -36.53 -40.60 -1.01
N ALA A 164 -37.53 -41.13 -0.32
CA ALA A 164 -38.81 -40.46 -0.16
C ALA A 164 -38.68 -39.24 0.77
N ASP A 165 -37.98 -39.41 1.89
CA ASP A 165 -37.70 -38.34 2.85
C ASP A 165 -36.42 -37.57 2.45
N TRP A 166 -36.51 -36.24 2.43
CA TRP A 166 -35.37 -35.37 2.16
C TRP A 166 -34.34 -35.36 3.29
N ASN A 167 -34.72 -35.82 4.50
CA ASN A 167 -33.85 -35.89 5.67
C ASN A 167 -33.08 -37.22 5.81
N ASP A 168 -33.27 -38.15 4.89
CA ASP A 168 -32.51 -39.40 4.87
C ASP A 168 -31.00 -39.16 4.70
N GLN A 169 -30.20 -40.13 5.16
CA GLN A 169 -28.76 -40.09 4.99
C GLN A 169 -28.33 -40.68 3.65
N PRO A 170 -27.35 -40.08 2.95
CA PRO A 170 -26.78 -40.67 1.74
C PRO A 170 -26.23 -42.08 1.97
N CYS A 171 -26.42 -42.97 1.00
CA CYS A 171 -25.85 -44.31 1.06
C CYS A 171 -25.41 -44.86 -0.30
N TYR A 172 -24.26 -45.56 -0.30
CA TYR A 172 -23.80 -46.35 -1.43
C TYR A 172 -23.86 -47.84 -1.07
N TYR A 173 -24.41 -48.63 -1.98
CA TYR A 173 -24.37 -50.08 -1.88
C TYR A 173 -23.21 -50.59 -2.71
N LYS A 174 -22.23 -51.18 -2.01
CA LYS A 174 -21.03 -51.73 -2.63
C LYS A 174 -21.14 -53.24 -2.73
N ASP A 175 -20.63 -53.78 -3.83
CA ASP A 175 -20.43 -55.22 -3.97
C ASP A 175 -19.42 -55.72 -2.90
N PRO A 176 -19.70 -56.82 -2.19
CA PRO A 176 -18.83 -57.30 -1.12
C PRO A 176 -17.43 -57.71 -1.60
N ASP A 177 -17.29 -58.19 -2.83
CA ASP A 177 -16.06 -58.77 -3.36
C ASP A 177 -15.23 -57.72 -4.10
N THR A 178 -15.85 -57.02 -5.05
CA THR A 178 -15.19 -56.03 -5.92
C THR A 178 -15.11 -54.64 -5.29
N LYS A 179 -15.93 -54.36 -4.27
CA LYS A 179 -16.11 -53.04 -3.64
C LYS A 179 -16.65 -51.94 -4.58
N GLU A 180 -17.00 -52.28 -5.82
CA GLU A 180 -17.65 -51.37 -6.76
C GLU A 180 -19.03 -50.96 -6.25
N ILE A 181 -19.48 -49.74 -6.60
CA ILE A 181 -20.83 -49.29 -6.29
C ILE A 181 -21.78 -49.94 -7.28
N ILE A 182 -22.70 -50.76 -6.78
CA ILE A 182 -23.69 -51.47 -7.60
C ILE A 182 -25.04 -50.77 -7.63
N THR A 183 -25.30 -49.88 -6.65
CA THR A 183 -26.54 -49.11 -6.56
C THR A 183 -26.26 -47.73 -6.01
N TYR A 184 -26.71 -46.70 -6.74
CA TYR A 184 -26.62 -45.29 -6.35
C TYR A 184 -27.95 -44.79 -5.77
N ASP A 185 -27.88 -43.86 -4.84
CA ASP A 185 -29.04 -43.23 -4.21
C ASP A 185 -29.39 -41.86 -4.81
N PHE A 186 -30.67 -41.54 -4.90
CA PHE A 186 -31.19 -40.30 -5.46
C PHE A 186 -32.21 -39.67 -4.52
N PHE A 187 -32.02 -38.38 -4.25
CA PHE A 187 -32.95 -37.58 -3.45
C PHE A 187 -33.94 -36.81 -4.34
N GLY A 188 -33.61 -36.63 -5.62
CA GLY A 188 -34.51 -36.03 -6.61
C GLY A 188 -34.40 -34.51 -6.70
N GLY A 189 -33.31 -33.91 -6.22
CA GLY A 189 -33.01 -32.51 -6.52
C GLY A 189 -32.89 -32.29 -8.03
N ASN A 190 -33.42 -31.17 -8.53
CA ASN A 190 -33.62 -30.97 -9.97
C ASN A 190 -33.45 -29.50 -10.40
N ILE A 191 -33.35 -29.27 -11.71
CA ILE A 191 -33.13 -27.95 -12.32
C ILE A 191 -34.25 -26.98 -11.95
N ALA A 192 -35.50 -27.44 -11.99
CA ALA A 192 -36.66 -26.64 -11.61
C ALA A 192 -36.59 -26.22 -10.13
N GLY A 193 -36.05 -27.09 -9.27
CA GLY A 193 -35.77 -26.77 -7.88
C GLY A 193 -34.64 -25.74 -7.70
N ILE A 194 -33.55 -25.84 -8.46
CA ILE A 194 -32.50 -24.81 -8.48
C ILE A 194 -33.09 -23.46 -8.92
N LYS A 195 -33.93 -23.47 -9.98
CA LYS A 195 -34.62 -22.29 -10.50
C LYS A 195 -35.49 -21.62 -9.43
N GLU A 196 -36.24 -22.40 -8.64
CA GLU A 196 -37.07 -21.88 -7.54
C GLU A 196 -36.23 -21.17 -6.45
N LYS A 197 -35.00 -21.63 -6.22
CA LYS A 197 -34.10 -21.09 -5.19
C LYS A 197 -33.13 -20.03 -5.70
N LEU A 198 -33.25 -19.59 -6.95
CA LEU A 198 -32.48 -18.45 -7.48
C LEU A 198 -32.70 -17.17 -6.66
N SER A 199 -33.92 -16.95 -6.15
CA SER A 199 -34.23 -15.81 -5.28
C SER A 199 -33.42 -15.84 -3.98
N TYR A 200 -33.33 -17.00 -3.34
CA TYR A 200 -32.50 -17.22 -2.15
C TYR A 200 -31.02 -16.94 -2.42
N LEU A 201 -30.48 -17.48 -3.52
CA LEU A 201 -29.08 -17.25 -3.91
C LEU A 201 -28.81 -15.77 -4.21
N LYS A 202 -29.76 -15.09 -4.86
CA LYS A 202 -29.66 -13.66 -5.13
C LYS A 202 -29.71 -12.83 -3.84
N GLU A 203 -30.58 -13.17 -2.91
CA GLU A 203 -30.67 -12.52 -1.59
C GLU A 203 -29.39 -12.72 -0.77
N LEU A 204 -28.78 -13.91 -0.86
CA LEU A 204 -27.48 -14.18 -0.27
C LEU A 204 -26.36 -13.32 -0.91
N GLY A 205 -26.54 -12.87 -2.15
CA GLY A 205 -25.59 -12.03 -2.90
C GLY A 205 -24.70 -12.79 -3.89
N ILE A 206 -25.10 -14.00 -4.27
CA ILE A 206 -24.40 -14.85 -5.23
C ILE A 206 -24.54 -14.30 -6.65
N SER A 207 -23.47 -14.41 -7.43
CA SER A 207 -23.39 -13.98 -8.84
C SER A 207 -22.92 -15.08 -9.80
N VAL A 208 -22.46 -16.21 -9.27
CA VAL A 208 -22.09 -17.40 -10.05
C VAL A 208 -22.61 -18.67 -9.37
N ILE A 209 -23.25 -19.54 -10.14
CA ILE A 209 -23.56 -20.90 -9.74
C ILE A 209 -22.62 -21.84 -10.48
N TYR A 210 -21.91 -22.70 -9.75
CA TYR A 210 -21.17 -23.82 -10.31
C TYR A 210 -21.96 -25.11 -10.02
N LEU A 211 -22.34 -25.82 -11.08
CA LEU A 211 -23.01 -27.11 -10.98
C LEU A 211 -22.00 -28.24 -11.14
N ASN A 212 -21.97 -29.17 -10.18
CA ASN A 212 -21.43 -30.52 -10.41
C ASN A 212 -22.14 -31.18 -11.61
N PRO A 213 -21.60 -32.27 -12.19
CA PRO A 213 -22.03 -32.77 -13.50
C PRO A 213 -23.55 -32.95 -13.61
N ILE A 214 -24.11 -32.49 -14.72
CA ILE A 214 -25.56 -32.46 -14.98
C ILE A 214 -25.99 -33.37 -16.12
N PHE A 215 -25.04 -33.98 -16.83
CA PHE A 215 -25.31 -34.82 -17.98
C PHE A 215 -25.89 -36.17 -17.58
N GLU A 216 -26.63 -36.78 -18.49
CA GLU A 216 -27.20 -38.11 -18.34
C GLU A 216 -26.14 -39.12 -17.90
N ALA A 217 -26.38 -39.81 -16.78
CA ALA A 217 -25.48 -40.82 -16.21
C ALA A 217 -26.24 -41.85 -15.35
N ALA A 218 -25.60 -42.95 -14.95
CA ALA A 218 -26.24 -43.94 -14.08
C ALA A 218 -26.21 -43.53 -12.61
N SER A 219 -25.17 -42.82 -12.18
CA SER A 219 -24.98 -42.40 -10.79
C SER A 219 -25.70 -41.09 -10.40
N ASN A 220 -25.63 -40.76 -9.12
CA ASN A 220 -26.11 -39.48 -8.58
C ASN A 220 -25.12 -38.31 -8.77
N HIS A 221 -23.83 -38.62 -8.97
CA HIS A 221 -22.75 -37.64 -9.09
C HIS A 221 -22.45 -37.32 -10.54
N ARG A 222 -22.84 -38.21 -11.46
CA ARG A 222 -22.84 -38.04 -12.92
C ARG A 222 -21.46 -37.85 -13.58
N TYR A 223 -20.39 -38.16 -12.85
CA TYR A 223 -19.02 -38.27 -13.41
C TYR A 223 -18.89 -39.46 -14.38
N ASP A 224 -19.70 -40.50 -14.20
CA ASP A 224 -19.88 -41.63 -15.13
C ASP A 224 -20.77 -41.25 -16.33
N THR A 225 -20.37 -40.20 -17.08
CA THR A 225 -21.23 -39.61 -18.12
C THR A 225 -21.71 -40.64 -19.13
N GLY A 226 -23.03 -40.80 -19.21
CA GLY A 226 -23.76 -41.63 -20.15
C GLY A 226 -23.97 -40.94 -21.50
N ASN A 227 -24.38 -39.67 -21.50
CA ASN A 227 -24.58 -38.88 -22.72
C ASN A 227 -24.37 -37.37 -22.50
N TYR A 228 -23.25 -36.83 -23.02
CA TYR A 228 -22.89 -35.40 -22.95
C TYR A 228 -23.90 -34.41 -23.57
N ASN A 229 -24.78 -34.84 -24.47
CA ASN A 229 -25.70 -33.94 -25.17
C ASN A 229 -27.04 -33.77 -24.45
N ASN A 230 -27.28 -34.55 -23.39
CA ASN A 230 -28.55 -34.54 -22.67
C ASN A 230 -28.31 -34.23 -21.19
N ILE A 231 -29.16 -33.37 -20.63
CA ILE A 231 -29.37 -33.29 -19.19
C ILE A 231 -29.87 -34.65 -18.67
N ASP A 232 -29.40 -35.02 -17.49
CA ASP A 232 -29.87 -36.21 -16.82
C ASP A 232 -31.38 -36.16 -16.56
N PRO A 233 -32.15 -37.20 -16.96
CA PRO A 233 -33.61 -37.17 -16.83
C PRO A 233 -34.13 -36.96 -15.40
N ILE A 234 -33.37 -37.32 -14.36
CA ILE A 234 -33.77 -37.04 -12.97
C ILE A 234 -33.66 -35.54 -12.67
N LEU A 235 -32.72 -34.82 -13.28
CA LEU A 235 -32.54 -33.38 -13.10
C LEU A 235 -33.50 -32.53 -13.94
N GLY A 236 -33.89 -33.02 -15.13
CA GLY A 236 -34.80 -32.32 -16.03
C GLY A 236 -34.44 -32.53 -17.50
N THR A 237 -34.69 -31.50 -18.30
CA THR A 237 -34.48 -31.49 -19.76
C THR A 237 -33.51 -30.37 -20.19
N ASN A 238 -33.02 -30.45 -21.43
CA ASN A 238 -32.17 -29.39 -22.00
C ASN A 238 -32.89 -28.03 -22.06
N ASP A 239 -34.19 -28.03 -22.39
CA ASP A 239 -34.98 -26.78 -22.46
C ASP A 239 -35.14 -26.14 -21.08
N GLU A 240 -35.36 -26.94 -20.04
CA GLU A 240 -35.40 -26.44 -18.65
C GLU A 240 -34.03 -25.89 -18.21
N PHE A 241 -32.93 -26.50 -18.66
CA PHE A 241 -31.59 -25.98 -18.39
C PHE A 241 -31.33 -24.63 -19.09
N ILE A 242 -31.70 -24.51 -20.36
CA ILE A 242 -31.60 -23.24 -21.12
C ILE A 242 -32.42 -22.15 -20.42
N ASP A 243 -33.62 -22.48 -19.99
CA ASP A 243 -34.50 -21.59 -19.22
C ASP A 243 -33.91 -21.23 -17.84
N LEU A 244 -33.25 -22.16 -17.15
CA LEU A 244 -32.49 -21.87 -15.93
C LEU A 244 -31.34 -20.88 -16.21
N CYS A 245 -30.53 -21.11 -17.24
CA CYS A 245 -29.44 -20.22 -17.65
C CYS A 245 -29.96 -18.81 -17.96
N GLN A 246 -31.04 -18.70 -18.73
CA GLN A 246 -31.64 -17.42 -19.08
C GLN A 246 -32.20 -16.71 -17.83
N THR A 247 -32.95 -17.42 -16.98
CA THR A 247 -33.54 -16.85 -15.76
C THR A 247 -32.46 -16.38 -14.78
N ALA A 248 -31.40 -17.16 -14.61
CA ALA A 248 -30.25 -16.79 -13.77
C ALA A 248 -29.57 -15.53 -14.32
N LYS A 249 -29.33 -15.49 -15.64
CA LYS A 249 -28.70 -14.34 -16.32
C LYS A 249 -29.53 -13.06 -16.16
N ASP A 250 -30.85 -13.13 -16.26
CA ASP A 250 -31.76 -11.98 -16.13
C ASP A 250 -31.68 -11.31 -14.74
N ILE A 251 -31.28 -12.05 -13.72
CA ILE A 251 -31.04 -11.53 -12.35
C ILE A 251 -29.54 -11.33 -12.04
N GLY A 252 -28.66 -11.45 -13.04
CA GLY A 252 -27.22 -11.24 -12.91
C GLY A 252 -26.46 -12.40 -12.26
N ILE A 253 -26.93 -13.63 -12.43
CA ILE A 253 -26.23 -14.86 -12.00
C ILE A 253 -25.76 -15.62 -13.24
N ASN A 254 -24.46 -15.92 -13.29
CA ASN A 254 -23.85 -16.75 -14.32
C ASN A 254 -23.84 -18.22 -13.92
N ILE A 255 -23.90 -19.14 -14.90
CA ILE A 255 -23.86 -20.59 -14.65
C ILE A 255 -22.60 -21.19 -15.26
N ILE A 256 -21.85 -21.93 -14.45
CA ILE A 256 -20.69 -22.73 -14.84
C ILE A 256 -21.07 -24.21 -14.63
N ILE A 257 -20.68 -25.06 -15.56
CA ILE A 257 -20.94 -26.50 -15.48
C ILE A 257 -19.64 -27.30 -15.45
N ASP A 258 -19.73 -28.51 -14.91
CA ASP A 258 -18.61 -29.46 -14.86
C ASP A 258 -18.46 -30.24 -16.18
N GLY A 259 -17.22 -30.37 -16.64
CA GLY A 259 -16.83 -31.04 -17.88
C GLY A 259 -15.91 -32.23 -17.58
N VAL A 260 -16.46 -33.44 -17.68
CA VAL A 260 -15.78 -34.70 -17.40
C VAL A 260 -15.34 -35.36 -18.71
N PHE A 261 -14.08 -35.19 -19.09
CA PHE A 261 -13.60 -35.57 -20.44
C PHE A 261 -12.42 -36.57 -20.46
N SER A 262 -11.90 -37.00 -19.31
CA SER A 262 -10.86 -38.04 -19.23
C SER A 262 -11.42 -39.46 -19.30
N HIS A 263 -12.71 -39.61 -19.00
CA HIS A 263 -13.42 -40.87 -19.01
C HIS A 263 -14.91 -40.65 -19.30
N THR A 264 -15.61 -41.74 -19.62
CA THR A 264 -17.09 -41.80 -19.70
C THR A 264 -17.62 -42.81 -18.69
N GLY A 265 -18.94 -42.91 -18.53
CA GLY A 265 -19.54 -44.06 -17.85
C GLY A 265 -19.44 -45.34 -18.69
N SER A 266 -19.29 -46.48 -18.01
CA SER A 266 -19.39 -47.80 -18.66
C SER A 266 -20.81 -48.06 -19.21
N ASP A 267 -21.83 -47.51 -18.55
CA ASP A 267 -23.21 -47.45 -19.04
C ASP A 267 -23.46 -46.12 -19.79
N SER A 268 -22.84 -45.99 -20.96
CA SER A 268 -22.96 -44.83 -21.84
C SER A 268 -23.34 -45.22 -23.27
N ILE A 269 -23.80 -44.25 -24.07
CA ILE A 269 -24.05 -44.47 -25.51
C ILE A 269 -22.75 -44.88 -26.23
N TYR A 270 -21.61 -44.45 -25.69
CA TYR A 270 -20.28 -44.60 -26.28
C TYR A 270 -19.67 -45.97 -25.97
N PHE A 271 -19.74 -46.43 -24.73
CA PHE A 271 -19.17 -47.71 -24.27
C PHE A 271 -20.21 -48.84 -24.27
N ASN A 272 -21.43 -48.54 -23.78
CA ASN A 272 -22.64 -49.38 -23.74
C ASN A 272 -22.43 -50.80 -23.19
N ARG A 273 -21.73 -50.93 -22.05
CA ARG A 273 -21.43 -52.23 -21.43
C ARG A 273 -22.69 -53.02 -21.06
N ASP A 274 -23.70 -52.32 -20.53
CA ASP A 274 -24.91 -52.93 -19.98
C ASP A 274 -26.08 -53.01 -20.99
N ASN A 275 -25.83 -52.60 -22.24
CA ASN A 275 -26.80 -52.63 -23.35
C ASN A 275 -28.10 -51.85 -23.04
N ASN A 276 -27.99 -50.71 -22.37
CA ASN A 276 -29.14 -49.83 -22.07
C ASN A 276 -29.41 -48.81 -23.19
N TYR A 277 -28.46 -48.60 -24.11
CA TYR A 277 -28.61 -47.67 -25.23
C TYR A 277 -28.87 -48.43 -26.55
N PRO A 278 -29.66 -47.85 -27.49
CA PRO A 278 -30.00 -48.51 -28.74
C PRO A 278 -28.82 -48.58 -29.75
N SER A 279 -27.80 -47.74 -29.57
CA SER A 279 -26.60 -47.72 -30.41
C SER A 279 -25.55 -48.71 -29.93
N ILE A 280 -24.77 -49.29 -30.87
CA ILE A 280 -23.67 -50.20 -30.53
C ILE A 280 -22.49 -49.42 -29.94
N GLY A 281 -22.16 -49.70 -28.68
CA GLY A 281 -21.02 -49.11 -27.98
C GLY A 281 -19.71 -49.88 -28.17
N ALA A 282 -18.60 -49.26 -27.74
CA ALA A 282 -17.25 -49.79 -27.89
C ALA A 282 -17.03 -51.15 -27.21
N TYR A 283 -17.69 -51.41 -26.08
CA TYR A 283 -17.60 -52.70 -25.37
C TYR A 283 -18.29 -53.84 -26.15
N GLN A 284 -19.31 -53.51 -26.93
CA GLN A 284 -20.17 -54.48 -27.61
C GLN A 284 -19.62 -54.89 -28.97
N SER A 285 -18.97 -53.97 -29.70
CA SER A 285 -18.33 -54.28 -30.98
C SER A 285 -17.12 -53.40 -31.28
N GLN A 286 -16.06 -54.01 -31.80
CA GLN A 286 -14.92 -53.29 -32.39
C GLN A 286 -15.30 -52.47 -33.64
N ALA A 287 -16.48 -52.73 -34.23
CA ALA A 287 -17.03 -51.95 -35.33
C ALA A 287 -17.81 -50.69 -34.85
N SER A 288 -17.92 -50.47 -33.53
CA SER A 288 -18.52 -49.26 -32.99
C SER A 288 -17.76 -48.01 -33.47
N PRO A 289 -18.45 -46.91 -33.82
CA PRO A 289 -17.78 -45.64 -34.17
C PRO A 289 -16.99 -45.04 -33.00
N TYR A 290 -17.22 -45.54 -31.78
CA TYR A 290 -16.56 -45.11 -30.56
C TYR A 290 -15.42 -46.05 -30.14
N TYR A 291 -15.18 -47.16 -30.85
CA TYR A 291 -14.19 -48.16 -30.42
C TYR A 291 -12.79 -47.55 -30.21
N SER A 292 -12.35 -46.68 -31.13
CA SER A 292 -11.05 -46.01 -31.05
C SER A 292 -10.95 -45.00 -29.91
N TRP A 293 -12.07 -44.65 -29.26
CA TRP A 293 -12.05 -43.77 -28.10
C TRP A 293 -11.53 -44.48 -26.87
N TYR A 294 -11.47 -45.82 -26.85
CA TYR A 294 -11.05 -46.57 -25.67
C TYR A 294 -9.84 -47.46 -25.97
N SER A 295 -9.14 -47.85 -24.92
CA SER A 295 -7.97 -48.73 -25.00
C SER A 295 -8.28 -50.06 -24.33
N PHE A 296 -8.33 -51.13 -25.12
CA PHE A 296 -8.55 -52.49 -24.65
C PHE A 296 -7.22 -53.28 -24.70
N HIS A 297 -6.86 -53.91 -23.58
CA HIS A 297 -5.74 -54.85 -23.53
C HIS A 297 -6.17 -56.27 -23.92
N ASN A 298 -7.38 -56.66 -23.51
CA ASN A 298 -8.00 -57.94 -23.84
C ASN A 298 -9.52 -57.74 -24.03
N TYR A 299 -9.93 -57.61 -25.29
CA TYR A 299 -11.30 -57.21 -25.63
C TYR A 299 -12.36 -58.28 -25.27
N PRO A 300 -13.52 -57.89 -24.70
CA PRO A 300 -13.90 -56.54 -24.27
C PRO A 300 -13.62 -56.26 -22.78
N HIS A 301 -13.12 -57.25 -22.02
CA HIS A 301 -13.17 -57.24 -20.55
C HIS A 301 -12.03 -56.48 -19.86
N GLU A 302 -10.85 -56.36 -20.48
CA GLU A 302 -9.70 -55.64 -19.91
C GLU A 302 -9.43 -54.37 -20.72
N TYR A 303 -9.59 -53.22 -20.08
CA TYR A 303 -9.45 -51.88 -20.67
C TYR A 303 -8.95 -50.87 -19.64
N ASP A 304 -8.39 -49.77 -20.13
CA ASP A 304 -7.97 -48.64 -19.31
C ASP A 304 -9.18 -48.01 -18.61
N SER A 305 -9.07 -47.81 -17.31
CA SER A 305 -10.15 -47.26 -16.48
C SER A 305 -9.61 -46.41 -15.35
N TRP A 306 -10.37 -45.37 -14.99
CA TRP A 306 -9.93 -44.35 -14.07
C TRP A 306 -9.64 -44.99 -12.70
N TRP A 307 -8.37 -44.98 -12.29
CA TRP A 307 -7.90 -45.59 -11.03
C TRP A 307 -8.32 -47.07 -10.82
N GLY A 308 -8.55 -47.80 -11.93
CA GLY A 308 -9.01 -49.19 -11.90
C GLY A 308 -10.50 -49.36 -11.61
N PHE A 309 -11.30 -48.28 -11.56
CA PHE A 309 -12.74 -48.37 -11.47
C PHE A 309 -13.32 -48.71 -12.85
N HIS A 310 -13.67 -49.98 -13.07
CA HIS A 310 -14.16 -50.46 -14.37
C HIS A 310 -15.47 -49.77 -14.82
N THR A 311 -16.17 -49.09 -13.93
CA THR A 311 -17.34 -48.27 -14.24
C THR A 311 -17.01 -46.96 -14.99
N LEU A 312 -15.73 -46.55 -15.01
CA LEU A 312 -15.23 -45.30 -15.60
C LEU A 312 -14.14 -45.59 -16.65
N PRO A 313 -14.48 -46.16 -17.83
CA PRO A 313 -13.51 -46.40 -18.89
C PRO A 313 -12.86 -45.11 -19.39
N ASN A 314 -11.52 -45.08 -19.41
CA ASN A 314 -10.75 -43.94 -19.91
C ASN A 314 -10.93 -43.77 -21.42
N VAL A 315 -10.98 -42.52 -21.85
CA VAL A 315 -11.00 -42.19 -23.27
C VAL A 315 -9.60 -41.79 -23.76
N ASN A 316 -9.30 -42.08 -25.02
CA ASN A 316 -8.14 -41.58 -25.74
C ASN A 316 -8.46 -40.16 -26.27
N GLU A 317 -8.25 -39.14 -25.43
CA GLU A 317 -8.81 -37.80 -25.61
C GLU A 317 -8.27 -37.08 -26.85
N THR A 318 -7.08 -37.47 -27.32
CA THR A 318 -6.43 -36.86 -28.49
C THR A 318 -6.80 -37.51 -29.82
N THR A 319 -7.63 -38.54 -29.81
CA THR A 319 -8.17 -39.17 -31.03
C THR A 319 -9.02 -38.16 -31.80
N ASP A 320 -8.81 -38.03 -33.12
CA ASP A 320 -9.46 -36.99 -33.92
C ASP A 320 -10.99 -37.02 -33.83
N SER A 321 -11.60 -38.21 -33.81
CA SER A 321 -13.06 -38.34 -33.64
C SER A 321 -13.56 -37.82 -32.30
N TYR A 322 -12.81 -38.04 -31.21
CA TYR A 322 -13.17 -37.56 -29.88
C TYR A 322 -12.94 -36.05 -29.76
N MET A 323 -11.78 -35.56 -30.24
CA MET A 323 -11.49 -34.12 -30.33
C MET A 323 -12.55 -33.37 -31.16
N ASN A 324 -13.04 -33.96 -32.26
CA ASN A 324 -14.12 -33.38 -33.05
C ASN A 324 -15.46 -33.40 -32.30
N PHE A 325 -15.75 -34.46 -31.56
CA PHE A 325 -16.96 -34.58 -30.76
C PHE A 325 -17.01 -33.59 -29.59
N ILE A 326 -15.91 -33.43 -28.84
CA ILE A 326 -15.88 -32.54 -27.67
C ILE A 326 -15.58 -31.08 -28.05
N ILE A 327 -14.67 -30.84 -29.01
CA ILE A 327 -14.07 -29.52 -29.26
C ILE A 327 -14.33 -29.01 -30.67
N ASN A 328 -13.74 -29.65 -31.70
CA ASN A 328 -13.55 -29.01 -33.00
C ASN A 328 -14.82 -28.95 -33.86
N GLY A 329 -15.69 -29.97 -33.78
CA GLY A 329 -16.87 -30.11 -34.63
C GLY A 329 -17.86 -28.95 -34.48
N GLU A 330 -18.73 -28.72 -35.46
CA GLU A 330 -19.72 -27.62 -35.38
C GLU A 330 -20.79 -27.85 -34.32
N ASN A 331 -21.10 -29.13 -34.05
CA ASN A 331 -22.03 -29.59 -33.03
C ASN A 331 -21.30 -30.22 -31.84
N SER A 332 -20.08 -29.76 -31.57
CA SER A 332 -19.29 -30.29 -30.46
C SER A 332 -19.89 -29.96 -29.10
N VAL A 333 -19.59 -30.77 -28.08
CA VAL A 333 -20.11 -30.60 -26.72
C VAL A 333 -19.87 -29.18 -26.19
N ILE A 334 -18.65 -28.64 -26.37
CA ILE A 334 -18.33 -27.28 -25.96
C ILE A 334 -19.25 -26.24 -26.63
N LYS A 335 -19.46 -26.32 -27.95
CA LYS A 335 -20.29 -25.36 -28.70
C LYS A 335 -21.77 -25.54 -28.41
N HIS A 336 -22.23 -26.76 -28.17
CA HIS A 336 -23.61 -27.04 -27.81
C HIS A 336 -23.98 -26.33 -26.52
N TRP A 337 -23.24 -26.57 -25.43
CA TRP A 337 -23.57 -25.99 -24.13
C TRP A 337 -23.26 -24.50 -24.03
N SER A 338 -22.25 -23.99 -24.74
CA SER A 338 -22.05 -22.54 -24.88
C SER A 338 -23.26 -21.86 -25.53
N LYS A 339 -23.88 -22.48 -26.56
CA LYS A 339 -25.14 -21.96 -27.16
C LYS A 339 -26.32 -22.05 -26.19
N SER A 340 -26.30 -23.00 -25.25
CA SER A 340 -27.32 -23.17 -24.21
C SER A 340 -27.24 -22.11 -23.10
N GLY A 341 -26.21 -21.26 -23.08
CA GLY A 341 -26.15 -20.06 -22.22
C GLY A 341 -25.27 -20.17 -20.98
N ILE A 342 -24.39 -21.17 -20.88
CA ILE A 342 -23.38 -21.22 -19.80
C ILE A 342 -22.33 -20.11 -19.96
N SER A 343 -21.71 -19.71 -18.85
CA SER A 343 -20.67 -18.68 -18.81
C SER A 343 -19.27 -19.27 -18.60
N GLY A 344 -19.12 -20.59 -18.57
CA GLY A 344 -17.83 -21.24 -18.41
C GLY A 344 -17.91 -22.73 -18.04
N TRP A 345 -16.72 -23.31 -17.89
CA TRP A 345 -16.52 -24.73 -17.57
C TRP A 345 -15.59 -24.90 -16.37
N ARG A 346 -15.92 -25.85 -15.49
CA ARG A 346 -14.96 -26.50 -14.60
C ARG A 346 -14.55 -27.81 -15.26
N LEU A 347 -13.25 -28.06 -15.48
CA LEU A 347 -12.76 -29.31 -16.04
C LEU A 347 -12.32 -30.25 -14.91
N ASP A 348 -12.99 -31.39 -14.84
CA ASP A 348 -12.66 -32.51 -13.96
C ASP A 348 -11.33 -33.14 -14.32
N VAL A 349 -10.51 -33.45 -13.30
CA VAL A 349 -9.18 -34.08 -13.44
C VAL A 349 -8.40 -33.59 -14.66
N ILE A 350 -8.29 -32.27 -14.82
CA ILE A 350 -7.53 -31.66 -15.93
C ILE A 350 -6.07 -32.13 -15.96
N ASP A 351 -5.55 -32.55 -14.81
CA ASP A 351 -4.23 -33.16 -14.65
C ASP A 351 -4.06 -34.46 -15.43
N GLU A 352 -5.14 -35.22 -15.65
CA GLU A 352 -5.13 -36.42 -16.48
C GLU A 352 -5.31 -36.10 -17.97
N LEU A 353 -5.85 -34.92 -18.30
CA LEU A 353 -6.07 -34.52 -19.68
C LEU A 353 -4.74 -34.18 -20.40
N PRO A 354 -4.49 -34.75 -21.60
CA PRO A 354 -3.33 -34.39 -22.40
C PRO A 354 -3.26 -32.90 -22.70
N GLN A 355 -2.06 -32.31 -22.66
CA GLN A 355 -1.86 -30.88 -22.91
C GLN A 355 -2.43 -30.40 -24.27
N LYS A 356 -2.41 -31.27 -25.28
CA LYS A 356 -3.02 -30.98 -26.60
C LYS A 356 -4.53 -30.78 -26.49
N PHE A 357 -5.21 -31.55 -25.64
CA PHE A 357 -6.64 -31.45 -25.40
C PHE A 357 -6.98 -30.15 -24.66
N SER A 358 -6.39 -29.94 -23.48
CA SER A 358 -6.67 -28.79 -22.61
C SER A 358 -6.45 -27.45 -23.34
N ARG A 359 -5.34 -27.30 -24.06
CA ARG A 359 -5.04 -26.08 -24.82
C ARG A 359 -6.01 -25.83 -25.98
N ASN A 360 -6.42 -26.89 -26.67
CA ASN A 360 -7.38 -26.74 -27.76
C ASN A 360 -8.78 -26.44 -27.23
N PHE A 361 -9.15 -27.03 -26.09
CA PHE A 361 -10.38 -26.71 -25.38
C PHE A 361 -10.40 -25.24 -24.96
N TYR A 362 -9.35 -24.79 -24.26
CA TYR A 362 -9.21 -23.39 -23.82
C TYR A 362 -9.29 -22.42 -24.99
N ARG A 363 -8.52 -22.65 -26.06
CA ARG A 363 -8.56 -21.80 -27.27
C ARG A 363 -9.96 -21.76 -27.87
N THR A 364 -10.61 -22.92 -28.05
CA THR A 364 -11.95 -22.99 -28.64
C THR A 364 -12.98 -22.30 -27.77
N LEU A 365 -12.88 -22.43 -26.44
CA LEU A 365 -13.74 -21.70 -25.51
C LEU A 365 -13.60 -20.19 -25.70
N LYS A 366 -12.36 -19.67 -25.73
CA LYS A 366 -12.07 -18.25 -25.91
C LYS A 366 -12.43 -17.72 -27.29
N ASP A 367 -12.36 -18.56 -28.33
CA ASP A 367 -12.82 -18.22 -29.69
C ASP A 367 -14.36 -18.11 -29.76
N ILE A 368 -15.09 -18.89 -28.95
CA ILE A 368 -16.56 -18.83 -28.84
C ILE A 368 -16.96 -17.60 -28.03
N ASP A 369 -16.36 -17.42 -26.86
CA ASP A 369 -16.61 -16.32 -25.94
C ASP A 369 -15.33 -15.99 -25.15
N PRO A 370 -14.68 -14.84 -25.40
CA PRO A 370 -13.47 -14.46 -24.67
C PRO A 370 -13.70 -14.27 -23.16
N ASP A 371 -14.94 -13.97 -22.76
CA ASP A 371 -15.34 -13.77 -21.37
C ASP A 371 -15.79 -15.07 -20.67
N ALA A 372 -15.86 -16.21 -21.37
CA ALA A 372 -16.17 -17.48 -20.75
C ALA A 372 -15.00 -17.98 -19.89
N ILE A 373 -15.27 -18.40 -18.65
CA ILE A 373 -14.24 -18.84 -17.71
C ILE A 373 -13.93 -20.34 -17.86
N MET A 374 -12.64 -20.70 -17.79
CA MET A 374 -12.21 -22.09 -17.65
C MET A 374 -11.48 -22.32 -16.32
N ILE A 375 -12.04 -23.20 -15.49
CA ILE A 375 -11.53 -23.56 -14.18
C ILE A 375 -11.04 -25.01 -14.22
N GLY A 376 -9.80 -25.29 -13.85
CA GLY A 376 -9.30 -26.67 -13.75
C GLY A 376 -9.36 -27.22 -12.32
N GLU A 377 -9.64 -28.50 -12.19
CA GLU A 377 -9.38 -29.23 -10.95
C GLU A 377 -7.90 -29.58 -10.83
N VAL A 378 -7.17 -28.80 -10.02
CA VAL A 378 -5.78 -29.07 -9.67
C VAL A 378 -5.66 -29.00 -8.15
N TRP A 379 -5.22 -30.08 -7.51
CA TRP A 379 -5.17 -30.18 -6.04
C TRP A 379 -3.90 -29.54 -5.44
N GLU A 380 -2.82 -29.52 -6.20
CA GLU A 380 -1.56 -28.90 -5.83
C GLU A 380 -1.41 -27.49 -6.43
N ASP A 381 -0.19 -26.96 -6.41
CA ASP A 381 0.11 -25.67 -6.99
C ASP A 381 0.00 -25.73 -8.54
N ALA A 382 -1.04 -25.09 -9.08
CA ALA A 382 -1.32 -25.04 -10.51
C ALA A 382 -0.23 -24.33 -11.34
N SER A 383 0.65 -23.55 -10.71
CA SER A 383 1.74 -22.85 -11.39
C SER A 383 2.88 -23.77 -11.81
N ASN A 384 3.08 -24.91 -11.14
CA ASN A 384 4.23 -25.80 -11.34
C ASN A 384 3.91 -27.30 -11.28
N LYS A 385 2.63 -27.64 -11.40
CA LYS A 385 2.15 -29.03 -11.35
C LYS A 385 2.92 -29.92 -12.32
N VAL A 386 3.37 -31.07 -11.83
CA VAL A 386 3.84 -32.19 -12.66
C VAL A 386 2.76 -33.25 -12.67
N SER A 387 2.33 -33.66 -13.86
CA SER A 387 1.36 -34.73 -14.04
C SER A 387 1.87 -35.75 -15.06
N TYR A 388 1.86 -37.03 -14.69
CA TYR A 388 2.39 -38.14 -15.50
C TYR A 388 3.81 -37.89 -16.07
N GLY A 389 4.69 -37.30 -15.26
CA GLY A 389 6.07 -36.99 -15.65
C GLY A 389 6.22 -35.76 -16.56
N VAL A 390 5.14 -35.01 -16.81
CA VAL A 390 5.14 -33.81 -17.65
C VAL A 390 4.86 -32.58 -16.78
N ALA A 391 5.76 -31.59 -16.83
CA ALA A 391 5.53 -30.28 -16.24
C ALA A 391 4.40 -29.54 -16.98
N ARG A 392 3.39 -29.09 -16.24
CA ARG A 392 2.24 -28.38 -16.79
C ARG A 392 2.51 -26.88 -16.79
N GLU A 393 2.00 -26.20 -17.82
CA GLU A 393 2.17 -24.76 -18.05
C GLU A 393 0.83 -24.02 -17.91
N TYR A 394 -0.03 -24.46 -16.96
CA TYR A 394 -1.42 -24.04 -16.89
C TYR A 394 -1.59 -22.51 -16.85
N LEU A 395 -0.77 -21.84 -16.04
CA LEU A 395 -0.83 -20.39 -15.82
C LEU A 395 0.08 -19.59 -16.77
N CYS A 396 0.61 -20.19 -17.83
CA CYS A 396 1.46 -19.48 -18.80
C CYS A 396 0.68 -18.71 -19.89
N GLY A 397 -0.67 -18.76 -19.86
CA GLY A 397 -1.56 -17.92 -20.67
C GLY A 397 -2.27 -18.59 -21.86
N TYR A 398 -2.36 -19.92 -21.90
CA TYR A 398 -2.97 -20.63 -23.05
C TYR A 398 -3.76 -21.90 -22.69
N GLU A 399 -3.94 -22.18 -21.41
CA GLU A 399 -4.48 -23.47 -21.00
C GLU A 399 -5.59 -23.37 -19.97
N MET A 400 -5.58 -22.34 -19.10
CA MET A 400 -6.55 -22.22 -18.02
C MET A 400 -6.61 -20.78 -17.49
N ASP A 401 -7.80 -20.33 -17.05
CA ASP A 401 -7.96 -19.03 -16.38
C ASP A 401 -7.82 -19.14 -14.85
N SER A 402 -8.36 -20.20 -14.27
CA SER A 402 -8.48 -20.39 -12.83
C SER A 402 -8.32 -21.86 -12.43
N ALA A 403 -8.00 -22.15 -11.18
CA ALA A 403 -8.02 -23.49 -10.62
C ALA A 403 -8.82 -23.52 -9.32
N MET A 404 -9.29 -24.72 -8.96
CA MET A 404 -9.75 -25.01 -7.61
C MET A 404 -8.59 -24.80 -6.63
N ASN A 405 -8.65 -23.74 -5.83
CA ASN A 405 -7.54 -23.31 -4.98
C ASN A 405 -7.41 -24.15 -3.69
N TYR A 406 -7.16 -25.45 -3.85
CA TYR A 406 -6.85 -26.37 -2.75
C TYR A 406 -5.59 -25.97 -1.95
N PRO A 407 -4.55 -25.35 -2.54
CA PRO A 407 -3.46 -24.76 -1.76
C PRO A 407 -3.94 -23.71 -0.74
N PHE A 408 -4.85 -22.80 -1.13
CA PHE A 408 -5.46 -21.84 -0.20
C PHE A 408 -6.26 -22.55 0.89
N ARG A 409 -7.11 -23.53 0.52
CA ARG A 409 -7.85 -24.34 1.49
C ARG A 409 -6.94 -24.94 2.56
N ARG A 410 -5.83 -25.57 2.13
CA ARG A 410 -4.86 -26.19 3.04
C ARG A 410 -4.23 -25.17 3.97
N ILE A 411 -3.85 -24.00 3.46
CA ILE A 411 -3.25 -22.92 4.29
C ILE A 411 -4.24 -22.46 5.36
N VAL A 412 -5.51 -22.22 5.00
CA VAL A 412 -6.56 -21.82 5.94
C VAL A 412 -6.75 -22.88 7.03
N LEU A 413 -6.88 -24.15 6.65
CA LEU A 413 -7.06 -25.26 7.58
C LEU A 413 -5.86 -25.43 8.51
N ASP A 414 -4.65 -25.49 7.96
CA ASP A 414 -3.43 -25.68 8.73
C ASP A 414 -3.25 -24.57 9.77
N PHE A 415 -3.57 -23.31 9.41
CA PHE A 415 -3.53 -22.22 10.37
C PHE A 415 -4.62 -22.38 11.44
N LEU A 416 -5.90 -22.52 11.07
CA LEU A 416 -7.01 -22.55 12.04
C LEU A 416 -6.97 -23.77 12.98
N LEU A 417 -6.42 -24.89 12.51
CA LEU A 417 -6.19 -26.10 13.31
C LEU A 417 -4.88 -26.04 14.12
N GLY A 418 -4.02 -25.06 13.84
CA GLY A 418 -2.78 -24.80 14.57
C GLY A 418 -1.60 -25.70 14.17
N TYR A 419 -1.63 -26.26 12.96
CA TYR A 419 -0.55 -27.03 12.38
C TYR A 419 0.62 -26.16 11.89
N ILE A 420 0.35 -24.89 11.59
CA ILE A 420 1.37 -23.92 11.20
C ILE A 420 1.24 -22.59 11.96
N SER A 421 2.34 -21.85 12.04
CA SER A 421 2.38 -20.51 12.64
C SER A 421 1.82 -19.44 11.67
N GLY A 422 1.56 -18.23 12.17
CA GLY A 422 1.22 -17.10 11.30
C GLY A 422 2.36 -16.73 10.34
N PHE A 423 3.61 -16.89 10.76
CA PHE A 423 4.80 -16.74 9.89
C PHE A 423 4.77 -17.71 8.70
N ASP A 424 4.60 -19.01 8.98
CA ASP A 424 4.52 -20.03 7.92
C ASP A 424 3.31 -19.82 7.00
N THR A 425 2.23 -19.32 7.56
CA THR A 425 1.01 -18.97 6.83
C THR A 425 1.30 -17.88 5.79
N ILE A 426 1.86 -16.75 6.21
CA ILE A 426 2.18 -15.64 5.30
C ILE A 426 3.28 -16.04 4.30
N LYS A 427 4.24 -16.87 4.71
CA LYS A 427 5.25 -17.46 3.82
C LYS A 427 4.58 -18.25 2.68
N ARG A 428 3.65 -19.16 2.99
CA ARG A 428 2.93 -19.96 1.98
C ARG A 428 2.02 -19.12 1.08
N LEU A 429 1.33 -18.12 1.63
CA LEU A 429 0.50 -17.21 0.83
C LEU A 429 1.35 -16.33 -0.09
N SER A 430 2.50 -15.86 0.38
CA SER A 430 3.43 -15.05 -0.42
C SER A 430 4.03 -15.86 -1.55
N SER A 431 4.39 -17.13 -1.29
CA SER A 431 4.84 -18.06 -2.32
C SER A 431 3.80 -18.25 -3.43
N GLN A 432 2.53 -18.45 -3.05
CA GLN A 432 1.45 -18.54 -4.04
C GLN A 432 1.29 -17.22 -4.82
N LYS A 433 1.31 -16.06 -4.15
CA LYS A 433 1.24 -14.74 -4.80
C LYS A 433 2.42 -14.52 -5.75
N GLU A 434 3.61 -15.01 -5.43
CA GLU A 434 4.81 -14.93 -6.26
C GLU A 434 4.67 -15.77 -7.54
N ASN A 435 4.16 -17.00 -7.43
CA ASN A 435 4.15 -17.95 -8.53
C ASN A 435 3.02 -17.70 -9.55
N TYR A 436 1.96 -16.97 -9.18
CA TYR A 436 0.75 -16.85 -9.98
C TYR A 436 0.71 -15.49 -10.69
N PRO A 437 0.46 -15.43 -12.01
CA PRO A 437 0.15 -14.16 -12.67
C PRO A 437 -1.05 -13.50 -11.99
N ALA A 438 -1.02 -12.17 -11.85
CA ALA A 438 -2.07 -11.43 -11.13
C ALA A 438 -3.48 -11.71 -11.69
N GLN A 439 -3.59 -11.83 -13.02
CA GLN A 439 -4.85 -12.18 -13.71
C GLN A 439 -5.42 -13.52 -13.23
N ASN A 440 -4.57 -14.55 -13.08
CA ASN A 440 -4.98 -15.86 -12.60
C ASN A 440 -5.19 -15.87 -11.09
N TYR A 441 -4.30 -15.24 -10.31
CA TYR A 441 -4.38 -15.20 -8.85
C TYR A 441 -5.71 -14.64 -8.33
N TYR A 442 -6.20 -13.54 -8.92
CA TYR A 442 -7.49 -12.94 -8.57
C TYR A 442 -8.70 -13.65 -9.18
N ALA A 443 -8.47 -14.59 -10.12
CA ALA A 443 -9.51 -15.44 -10.68
C ALA A 443 -9.57 -16.83 -9.99
N MET A 444 -8.64 -17.19 -9.11
CA MET A 444 -8.62 -18.49 -8.44
C MET A 444 -9.94 -18.79 -7.71
N MET A 445 -10.46 -20.01 -7.86
CA MET A 445 -11.66 -20.47 -7.14
C MET A 445 -11.27 -20.81 -5.70
N ASN A 446 -11.42 -19.84 -4.80
CA ASN A 446 -11.09 -19.98 -3.38
C ASN A 446 -12.17 -20.80 -2.67
N LEU A 447 -11.97 -22.11 -2.59
CA LEU A 447 -12.83 -23.02 -1.85
C LEU A 447 -12.28 -23.32 -0.45
N VAL A 448 -13.18 -23.65 0.49
CA VAL A 448 -12.84 -24.27 1.78
C VAL A 448 -13.54 -25.63 1.96
N GLY A 449 -14.72 -25.81 1.36
CA GLY A 449 -15.41 -27.08 1.18
C GLY A 449 -15.65 -27.38 -0.30
N SER A 450 -15.85 -28.65 -0.63
CA SER A 450 -16.28 -29.14 -1.94
C SER A 450 -16.88 -30.54 -1.80
N HIS A 451 -17.42 -31.06 -2.90
CA HIS A 451 -17.95 -32.42 -2.98
C HIS A 451 -16.94 -33.56 -2.82
N ASP A 452 -15.63 -33.31 -2.78
CA ASP A 452 -14.57 -34.34 -2.67
C ASP A 452 -13.88 -34.37 -1.32
N VAL A 453 -14.17 -33.39 -0.45
CA VAL A 453 -13.58 -33.27 0.88
C VAL A 453 -14.65 -33.31 1.94
N GLU A 454 -14.27 -33.61 3.18
CA GLU A 454 -15.15 -33.51 4.33
C GLU A 454 -15.71 -32.08 4.46
N ARG A 455 -16.92 -31.97 5.01
CA ARG A 455 -17.53 -30.68 5.30
C ARG A 455 -16.62 -29.85 6.22
N ILE A 456 -16.48 -28.57 5.90
CA ILE A 456 -15.50 -27.71 6.55
C ILE A 456 -15.70 -27.63 8.07
N ILE A 457 -16.96 -27.56 8.53
CA ILE A 457 -17.28 -27.51 9.96
C ILE A 457 -16.91 -28.82 10.69
N THR A 458 -16.98 -29.97 10.02
CA THR A 458 -16.58 -31.27 10.58
C THR A 458 -15.08 -31.29 10.87
N LEU A 459 -14.26 -30.74 9.97
CA LEU A 459 -12.82 -30.61 10.19
C LEU A 459 -12.48 -29.55 11.25
N LEU A 460 -13.10 -28.38 11.15
CA LEU A 460 -12.84 -27.26 12.07
C LEU A 460 -13.36 -27.52 13.49
N GLY A 461 -14.37 -28.37 13.62
CA GLY A 461 -14.86 -28.91 14.90
C GLY A 461 -14.03 -30.08 15.42
N GLU A 462 -12.96 -30.49 14.74
CA GLU A 462 -12.05 -31.56 15.18
C GLU A 462 -12.75 -32.92 15.34
N ALA A 463 -13.64 -33.25 14.40
CA ALA A 463 -14.27 -34.56 14.35
C ALA A 463 -13.23 -35.69 14.37
N SER A 464 -13.44 -36.68 15.23
CA SER A 464 -12.56 -37.86 15.29
C SER A 464 -12.74 -38.73 14.05
N PHE A 465 -11.65 -38.96 13.33
CA PHE A 465 -11.59 -39.87 12.19
C PHE A 465 -10.44 -40.87 12.39
N TYR A 466 -10.63 -42.09 11.92
CA TYR A 466 -9.59 -43.11 11.86
C TYR A 466 -9.74 -43.93 10.58
N ASP A 467 -8.61 -44.42 10.05
CA ASP A 467 -8.62 -45.21 8.83
C ASP A 467 -9.47 -46.47 9.00
N GLY A 468 -10.38 -46.69 8.06
CA GLY A 468 -11.32 -47.81 8.10
C GLY A 468 -12.56 -47.57 8.98
N MET A 469 -12.83 -46.34 9.43
CA MET A 469 -14.05 -46.01 10.16
C MET A 469 -15.30 -46.50 9.41
N PRO A 470 -16.14 -47.37 10.02
CA PRO A 470 -17.29 -47.94 9.32
C PRO A 470 -18.27 -46.88 8.82
N ALA A 471 -18.78 -47.07 7.60
CA ALA A 471 -19.76 -46.20 6.94
C ALA A 471 -20.95 -45.84 7.85
N ILE A 472 -21.47 -46.82 8.60
CA ILE A 472 -22.58 -46.59 9.53
C ILE A 472 -22.24 -45.59 10.66
N ILE A 473 -20.99 -45.59 11.13
CA ILE A 473 -20.54 -44.65 12.17
C ILE A 473 -20.38 -43.27 11.55
N GLN A 474 -19.75 -43.18 10.37
CA GLN A 474 -19.60 -41.91 9.65
C GLN A 474 -20.96 -41.26 9.34
N SER A 475 -21.93 -42.05 8.87
CA SER A 475 -23.28 -41.56 8.51
C SER A 475 -24.10 -41.01 9.68
N ARG A 476 -23.81 -41.45 10.91
CA ARG A 476 -24.55 -41.08 12.13
C ARG A 476 -23.78 -40.10 13.00
N TYR A 477 -22.58 -39.71 12.57
CA TYR A 477 -21.70 -38.88 13.39
C TYR A 477 -22.22 -37.44 13.45
N HIS A 478 -22.28 -36.91 14.66
CA HIS A 478 -22.57 -35.51 14.94
C HIS A 478 -21.53 -34.98 15.90
N LEU A 479 -21.07 -33.75 15.65
CA LEU A 479 -20.23 -33.04 16.62
C LEU A 479 -21.06 -32.84 17.90
N ASP A 480 -20.44 -33.00 19.06
CA ASP A 480 -21.05 -32.53 20.29
C ASP A 480 -21.12 -30.99 20.30
N GLU A 481 -21.90 -30.43 21.23
CA GLU A 481 -22.14 -28.99 21.28
C GLU A 481 -20.84 -28.17 21.33
N ASN A 482 -19.84 -28.60 22.11
CA ASN A 482 -18.59 -27.83 22.26
C ASN A 482 -17.78 -27.84 20.96
N HIS A 483 -17.65 -29.01 20.33
CA HIS A 483 -16.95 -29.15 19.06
C HIS A 483 -17.70 -28.48 17.91
N TYR A 484 -19.03 -28.50 17.93
CA TYR A 484 -19.86 -27.79 16.97
C TYR A 484 -19.67 -26.27 17.11
N GLN A 485 -19.72 -25.71 18.31
CA GLN A 485 -19.46 -24.28 18.53
C GLN A 485 -18.03 -23.87 18.16
N LEU A 486 -17.04 -24.71 18.44
CA LEU A 486 -15.66 -24.51 17.97
C LEU A 486 -15.60 -24.46 16.43
N GLY A 487 -16.23 -25.44 15.77
CA GLY A 487 -16.35 -25.49 14.32
C GLY A 487 -17.06 -24.27 13.74
N MET A 488 -18.13 -23.80 14.38
CA MET A 488 -18.87 -22.60 13.98
C MET A 488 -18.01 -21.35 14.05
N ASN A 489 -17.29 -21.12 15.15
CA ASN A 489 -16.43 -19.94 15.30
C ASN A 489 -15.27 -19.95 14.30
N ARG A 490 -14.63 -21.10 14.09
CA ARG A 490 -13.61 -21.25 13.05
C ARG A 490 -14.18 -21.09 11.64
N SER A 491 -15.40 -21.57 11.38
CA SER A 491 -16.06 -21.41 10.08
C SER A 491 -16.35 -19.93 9.78
N LYS A 492 -16.71 -19.13 10.80
CA LYS A 492 -16.83 -17.67 10.63
C LYS A 492 -15.50 -17.01 10.26
N ILE A 493 -14.40 -17.43 10.89
CA ILE A 493 -13.06 -16.94 10.57
C ILE A 493 -12.67 -17.34 9.14
N ALA A 494 -12.89 -18.61 8.77
CA ALA A 494 -12.62 -19.12 7.43
C ALA A 494 -13.44 -18.37 6.37
N ALA A 495 -14.73 -18.10 6.63
CA ALA A 495 -15.59 -17.33 5.74
C ALA A 495 -15.14 -15.88 5.59
N LEU A 496 -14.75 -15.22 6.70
CA LEU A 496 -14.20 -13.86 6.66
C LEU A 496 -12.97 -13.85 5.76
N TRP A 497 -12.00 -14.73 6.02
CA TRP A 497 -10.79 -14.81 5.23
C TRP A 497 -11.10 -15.11 3.76
N GLN A 498 -11.94 -16.10 3.45
CA GLN A 498 -12.33 -16.45 2.09
C GLN A 498 -12.94 -15.26 1.33
N LEU A 499 -13.81 -14.47 1.97
CA LEU A 499 -14.53 -13.36 1.35
C LEU A 499 -13.70 -12.06 1.27
N THR A 500 -12.62 -11.94 2.05
CA THR A 500 -11.74 -10.77 2.05
C THR A 500 -10.38 -11.00 1.38
N PHE A 501 -10.06 -12.22 0.93
CA PHE A 501 -8.81 -12.53 0.22
C PHE A 501 -8.93 -12.34 -1.31
N PRO A 502 -7.82 -12.09 -2.04
CA PRO A 502 -7.81 -12.15 -3.51
C PRO A 502 -8.23 -13.52 -4.05
N GLY A 503 -8.95 -13.53 -5.18
CA GLY A 503 -9.59 -14.72 -5.75
C GLY A 503 -11.11 -14.68 -5.62
N VAL A 504 -11.80 -15.60 -6.29
CA VAL A 504 -13.25 -15.74 -6.30
C VAL A 504 -13.69 -16.68 -5.18
N PRO A 505 -14.41 -16.19 -4.15
CA PRO A 505 -14.92 -17.03 -3.07
C PRO A 505 -15.89 -18.08 -3.61
N SER A 506 -15.68 -19.35 -3.29
CA SER A 506 -16.57 -20.45 -3.66
C SER A 506 -17.17 -21.11 -2.42
N ILE A 507 -18.48 -20.92 -2.23
CA ILE A 507 -19.25 -21.48 -1.12
C ILE A 507 -19.87 -22.81 -1.57
N TYR A 508 -19.56 -23.91 -0.89
CA TYR A 508 -20.18 -25.20 -1.16
C TYR A 508 -21.53 -25.29 -0.44
N TYR A 509 -22.59 -25.67 -1.16
CA TYR A 509 -23.95 -25.59 -0.66
C TYR A 509 -24.09 -26.25 0.73
N GLY A 510 -24.54 -25.50 1.73
CA GLY A 510 -24.69 -26.00 3.09
C GLY A 510 -23.60 -25.56 4.06
N ASP A 511 -22.42 -25.14 3.58
CA ASP A 511 -21.34 -24.65 4.44
C ASP A 511 -21.76 -23.35 5.15
N GLU A 512 -22.56 -22.52 4.49
CA GLU A 512 -23.11 -21.26 5.03
C GLU A 512 -24.17 -21.45 6.11
N ILE A 513 -24.69 -22.67 6.26
CA ILE A 513 -25.62 -23.06 7.33
C ILE A 513 -25.01 -24.10 8.28
N GLY A 514 -23.70 -24.36 8.17
CA GLY A 514 -22.99 -25.25 9.09
C GLY A 514 -23.34 -26.73 8.91
N MET A 515 -23.62 -27.17 7.67
CA MET A 515 -23.80 -28.60 7.38
C MET A 515 -22.51 -29.38 7.66
N GLN A 516 -22.66 -30.48 8.39
CA GLN A 516 -21.60 -31.42 8.75
C GLN A 516 -21.69 -32.70 7.92
N GLY A 517 -20.56 -33.38 7.76
CA GLY A 517 -20.45 -34.64 7.02
C GLY A 517 -18.98 -35.01 6.80
N PHE A 518 -18.69 -36.31 6.93
CA PHE A 518 -17.40 -36.88 6.53
C PHE A 518 -17.27 -36.93 5.00
N ARG A 519 -16.33 -37.71 4.47
CA ARG A 519 -16.11 -37.85 3.02
C ARG A 519 -17.33 -38.41 2.30
N ASP A 520 -17.25 -38.42 0.97
CA ASP A 520 -18.23 -39.01 0.07
C ASP A 520 -18.71 -40.40 0.57
N PRO A 521 -20.04 -40.61 0.71
CA PRO A 521 -21.15 -39.75 0.27
C PRO A 521 -21.68 -38.73 1.29
N TYR A 522 -21.13 -38.66 2.50
CA TYR A 522 -21.73 -37.89 3.60
C TYR A 522 -21.54 -36.37 3.46
N ASN A 523 -20.51 -35.93 2.74
CA ASN A 523 -20.33 -34.51 2.36
C ASN A 523 -21.37 -34.02 1.33
N ARG A 524 -22.16 -34.93 0.74
CA ARG A 524 -23.21 -34.65 -0.26
C ARG A 524 -24.61 -34.87 0.33
N ALA A 525 -24.79 -34.63 1.63
CA ALA A 525 -26.11 -34.70 2.27
C ALA A 525 -27.09 -33.66 1.66
N PRO A 526 -28.41 -33.92 1.66
CA PRO A 526 -29.40 -32.96 1.19
C PRO A 526 -29.36 -31.64 1.97
N TYR A 527 -29.56 -30.52 1.27
CA TYR A 527 -29.56 -29.20 1.88
C TYR A 527 -30.73 -29.06 2.87
N LYS A 528 -30.46 -28.51 4.04
CA LYS A 528 -31.45 -28.34 5.11
C LYS A 528 -32.19 -27.02 4.95
N TRP A 529 -33.37 -27.05 4.33
CA TRP A 529 -34.23 -25.88 4.11
C TRP A 529 -35.15 -25.54 5.29
N ASP A 530 -35.35 -26.46 6.24
CA ASP A 530 -36.24 -26.29 7.39
C ASP A 530 -35.69 -25.28 8.41
N ASP A 531 -35.85 -23.99 8.10
CA ASP A 531 -35.94 -22.92 9.09
C ASP A 531 -37.43 -22.64 9.32
N THR A 532 -38.04 -23.34 10.27
CA THR A 532 -39.36 -22.90 10.73
C THR A 532 -39.21 -21.51 11.38
N PRO A 533 -40.07 -20.53 11.04
CA PRO A 533 -40.02 -19.17 11.58
C PRO A 533 -39.99 -19.08 13.11
N ASP A 534 -40.39 -20.14 13.81
CA ASP A 534 -40.51 -20.20 15.27
C ASP A 534 -39.17 -20.45 16.01
N LYS A 535 -38.04 -20.63 15.30
CA LYS A 535 -36.69 -20.78 15.90
C LYS A 535 -35.73 -19.68 15.43
N GLN A 536 -36.05 -18.42 15.73
CA GLN A 536 -35.16 -17.28 15.49
C GLN A 536 -33.75 -17.43 16.08
N ASP A 537 -33.57 -18.30 17.10
CA ASP A 537 -32.30 -18.56 17.76
C ASP A 537 -31.52 -19.79 17.21
N SER A 538 -31.81 -20.26 15.99
CA SER A 538 -31.09 -21.40 15.39
C SER A 538 -29.64 -21.04 15.02
N PRO A 539 -28.62 -21.83 15.42
CA PRO A 539 -27.22 -21.61 15.05
C PRO A 539 -26.98 -21.52 13.52
N ASN A 540 -27.78 -22.23 12.72
CA ASN A 540 -27.70 -22.21 11.26
C ASN A 540 -28.03 -20.82 10.67
N LEU A 541 -29.03 -20.13 11.25
CA LEU A 541 -29.41 -18.77 10.84
C LEU A 541 -28.27 -17.79 11.13
N TYR A 542 -27.58 -17.96 12.26
CA TYR A 542 -26.50 -17.06 12.65
C TYR A 542 -25.28 -17.15 11.71
N LEU A 543 -24.89 -18.36 11.27
CA LEU A 543 -23.81 -18.48 10.28
C LEU A 543 -24.27 -17.96 8.91
N ARG A 544 -25.51 -18.23 8.50
CA ARG A 544 -26.02 -17.69 7.24
C ARG A 544 -26.01 -16.17 7.22
N ASP A 545 -26.43 -15.53 8.30
CA ASP A 545 -26.40 -14.07 8.45
C ASP A 545 -24.97 -13.52 8.45
N TRP A 546 -24.02 -14.27 9.02
CA TRP A 546 -22.59 -13.94 8.92
C TRP A 546 -22.11 -13.94 7.47
N PHE A 547 -22.44 -14.99 6.69
CA PHE A 547 -22.13 -15.05 5.26
C PHE A 547 -22.81 -13.91 4.49
N LYS A 548 -24.12 -13.66 4.71
CA LYS A 548 -24.84 -12.54 4.08
C LYS A 548 -24.14 -11.20 4.31
N LYS A 549 -23.71 -10.91 5.54
CA LYS A 549 -22.99 -9.67 5.88
C LYS A 549 -21.66 -9.56 5.14
N LEU A 550 -20.85 -10.62 5.14
CA LEU A 550 -19.55 -10.62 4.48
C LEU A 550 -19.65 -10.57 2.95
N ILE A 551 -20.61 -11.27 2.37
CA ILE A 551 -20.91 -11.25 0.94
C ILE A 551 -21.32 -9.83 0.52
N LYS A 552 -22.26 -9.20 1.26
CA LYS A 552 -22.66 -7.82 1.03
C LYS A 552 -21.45 -6.89 1.09
N LEU A 553 -20.63 -7.01 2.14
CA LEU A 553 -19.42 -6.21 2.32
C LEU A 553 -18.47 -6.35 1.12
N ARG A 554 -18.20 -7.57 0.65
CA ARG A 554 -17.36 -7.79 -0.54
C ARG A 554 -17.99 -7.17 -1.79
N ASN A 555 -19.28 -7.41 -2.04
CA ASN A 555 -19.97 -6.93 -3.24
C ASN A 555 -20.00 -5.40 -3.35
N GLU A 556 -20.10 -4.70 -2.22
CA GLU A 556 -20.17 -3.23 -2.16
C GLU A 556 -18.79 -2.55 -2.23
N ASN A 557 -17.68 -3.29 -2.07
CA ASN A 557 -16.35 -2.71 -1.90
C ASN A 557 -15.31 -3.34 -2.85
N ILE A 558 -14.88 -2.57 -3.85
CA ILE A 558 -13.89 -2.99 -4.87
C ILE A 558 -12.55 -3.38 -4.25
N ALA A 559 -12.13 -2.75 -3.14
CA ALA A 559 -10.90 -3.09 -2.43
C ALA A 559 -10.83 -4.57 -2.03
N LEU A 560 -11.97 -5.16 -1.61
CA LEU A 560 -12.05 -6.57 -1.24
C LEU A 560 -12.08 -7.51 -2.46
N GLN A 561 -12.38 -6.99 -3.66
CA GLN A 561 -12.43 -7.76 -4.90
C GLN A 561 -11.07 -7.72 -5.60
N THR A 562 -10.66 -6.56 -6.11
CA THR A 562 -9.43 -6.36 -6.93
C THR A 562 -8.41 -5.41 -6.31
N GLY A 563 -8.60 -5.02 -5.05
CA GLY A 563 -7.61 -4.25 -4.29
C GLY A 563 -6.37 -5.05 -3.95
N GLU A 564 -5.25 -4.34 -3.84
CA GLU A 564 -3.93 -4.88 -3.54
C GLU A 564 -3.91 -5.56 -2.16
N LEU A 565 -3.26 -6.72 -2.08
CA LEU A 565 -3.02 -7.46 -0.84
C LEU A 565 -1.65 -7.12 -0.27
N LEU A 566 -1.63 -6.58 0.96
CA LEU A 566 -0.43 -6.23 1.71
C LEU A 566 -0.46 -6.92 3.08
N PHE A 567 0.54 -7.74 3.40
CA PHE A 567 0.71 -8.29 4.75
C PHE A 567 1.30 -7.22 5.66
N VAL A 568 0.81 -7.12 6.90
CA VAL A 568 1.22 -6.06 7.84
C VAL A 568 1.61 -6.55 9.23
N TYR A 569 1.26 -7.79 9.59
CA TYR A 569 1.63 -8.36 10.89
C TYR A 569 1.47 -9.89 10.91
N GLU A 570 2.39 -10.57 11.59
CA GLU A 570 2.24 -11.95 12.03
C GLU A 570 2.75 -12.18 13.43
N SER A 571 2.24 -13.25 14.03
CA SER A 571 2.83 -13.93 15.18
C SER A 571 2.58 -15.43 15.07
N ASN A 572 2.80 -16.20 16.13
CA ASN A 572 2.50 -17.63 16.11
C ASN A 572 0.99 -17.91 15.87
N THR A 573 0.11 -17.06 16.39
CA THR A 573 -1.36 -17.26 16.40
C THR A 573 -2.14 -16.15 15.71
N ILE A 574 -1.47 -15.11 15.23
CA ILE A 574 -2.11 -13.97 14.56
C ILE A 574 -1.53 -13.78 13.17
N ILE A 575 -2.42 -13.44 12.23
CA ILE A 575 -2.06 -12.87 10.94
C ILE A 575 -2.92 -11.62 10.71
N ALA A 576 -2.34 -10.62 10.04
CA ALA A 576 -3.08 -9.47 9.57
C ALA A 576 -2.61 -8.98 8.20
N TYR A 577 -3.57 -8.54 7.40
CA TYR A 577 -3.34 -8.04 6.05
C TYR A 577 -4.32 -6.93 5.68
N LEU A 578 -3.89 -6.05 4.79
CA LEU A 578 -4.70 -5.00 4.17
C LEU A 578 -5.15 -5.41 2.77
N ARG A 579 -6.39 -5.04 2.45
CA ARG A 579 -6.92 -4.95 1.10
C ARG A 579 -7.15 -3.49 0.76
N CYS A 580 -6.42 -2.95 -0.22
CA CYS A 580 -6.46 -1.51 -0.48
C CYS A 580 -6.52 -1.15 -1.98
N ILE A 581 -7.17 -0.02 -2.25
CA ILE A 581 -7.12 0.69 -3.51
C ILE A 581 -6.28 1.95 -3.28
N ARG A 582 -5.27 2.14 -4.12
CA ARG A 582 -4.33 3.26 -4.02
C ARG A 582 -4.27 3.98 -5.37
N ASN A 583 -4.00 5.28 -5.35
CA ASN A 583 -3.91 6.11 -6.57
C ASN A 583 -5.15 6.07 -7.47
N ASN A 584 -6.32 5.86 -6.87
CA ASN A 584 -7.62 5.68 -7.52
C ASN A 584 -7.66 4.57 -8.57
N LYS A 585 -6.87 3.52 -8.36
CA LYS A 585 -6.80 2.37 -9.27
C LYS A 585 -6.67 1.05 -8.51
N ASP A 586 -7.32 0.02 -9.03
CA ASP A 586 -7.10 -1.34 -8.57
C ASP A 586 -5.79 -1.94 -9.14
N ILE A 587 -5.49 -3.19 -8.81
CA ILE A 587 -4.24 -3.85 -9.23
C ILE A 587 -4.13 -4.06 -10.75
N PHE A 588 -5.25 -3.98 -11.48
CA PHE A 588 -5.31 -4.09 -12.94
C PHE A 588 -5.31 -2.71 -13.63
N GLY A 589 -5.26 -1.64 -12.86
CA GLY A 589 -5.21 -0.26 -13.36
C GLY A 589 -6.58 0.35 -13.67
N HIS A 590 -7.67 -0.35 -13.35
CA HIS A 590 -9.04 0.13 -13.49
C HIS A 590 -9.36 1.17 -12.43
N LYS A 591 -10.20 2.16 -12.77
CA LYS A 591 -10.52 3.26 -11.85
C LYS A 591 -11.35 2.74 -10.67
N ALA A 592 -10.86 2.95 -9.45
CA ALA A 592 -11.54 2.62 -8.21
C ALA A 592 -11.27 3.71 -7.17
N LYS A 593 -12.19 3.95 -6.23
CA LYS A 593 -11.95 4.95 -5.17
C LYS A 593 -10.87 4.42 -4.21
N ASN A 594 -9.94 5.28 -3.79
CA ASN A 594 -9.00 4.92 -2.71
C ASN A 594 -9.76 4.40 -1.49
N ASP A 595 -9.35 3.24 -1.01
CA ASP A 595 -10.04 2.52 0.05
C ASP A 595 -9.09 1.53 0.75
N ALA A 596 -9.34 1.17 2.00
CA ALA A 596 -8.50 0.22 2.75
C ALA A 596 -9.30 -0.52 3.82
N PHE A 597 -9.17 -1.85 3.83
CA PHE A 597 -9.71 -2.74 4.85
C PHE A 597 -8.57 -3.54 5.50
N LEU A 598 -8.46 -3.45 6.83
CA LEU A 598 -7.54 -4.23 7.64
C LEU A 598 -8.26 -5.45 8.19
N ILE A 599 -7.72 -6.63 7.92
CA ILE A 599 -8.22 -7.91 8.43
C ILE A 599 -7.22 -8.43 9.45
N ILE A 600 -7.70 -8.80 10.63
CA ILE A 600 -6.89 -9.35 11.72
C ILE A 600 -7.54 -10.66 12.19
N ILE A 601 -6.77 -11.74 12.21
CA ILE A 601 -7.27 -13.07 12.58
C ILE A 601 -6.47 -13.59 13.77
N ASN A 602 -7.16 -13.93 14.87
CA ASN A 602 -6.58 -14.61 16.02
C ASN A 602 -7.14 -16.04 16.13
N ARG A 603 -6.29 -17.04 15.88
CA ARG A 603 -6.65 -18.45 16.00
C ARG A 603 -6.52 -19.02 17.42
N SER A 604 -5.98 -18.26 18.38
CA SER A 604 -5.82 -18.74 19.76
C SER A 604 -7.18 -19.07 20.36
N ARG A 605 -7.34 -20.25 20.95
CA ARG A 605 -8.64 -20.69 21.47
C ARG A 605 -9.12 -19.87 22.67
N ASN A 606 -8.18 -19.44 23.51
CA ASN A 606 -8.50 -18.92 24.85
C ASN A 606 -7.82 -17.58 25.17
N GLU A 607 -6.89 -17.11 24.34
CA GLU A 607 -6.10 -15.92 24.66
C GLU A 607 -6.56 -14.72 23.83
N ASN A 608 -6.93 -13.66 24.55
CA ASN A 608 -7.05 -12.32 23.99
C ASN A 608 -5.64 -11.73 23.92
N ILE A 609 -5.18 -11.38 22.73
CA ILE A 609 -3.79 -11.01 22.50
C ILE A 609 -3.73 -9.52 22.15
N PRO A 610 -3.01 -8.70 22.94
CA PRO A 610 -2.69 -7.33 22.54
C PRO A 610 -1.68 -7.37 21.38
N VAL A 611 -1.97 -6.62 20.32
CA VAL A 611 -1.09 -6.45 19.16
C VAL A 611 -0.86 -4.98 18.89
N GLU A 612 0.36 -4.68 18.48
CA GLU A 612 0.75 -3.39 17.91
C GLU A 612 1.09 -3.64 16.45
N ILE A 613 0.31 -3.07 15.54
CA ILE A 613 0.45 -3.23 14.09
C ILE A 613 0.89 -1.89 13.51
N ASP A 614 2.11 -1.83 12.99
CA ASP A 614 2.57 -0.67 12.23
C ASP A 614 1.97 -0.71 10.82
N LEU A 615 0.98 0.16 10.59
CA LEU A 615 0.32 0.27 9.29
C LEU A 615 1.09 1.18 8.33
N HIS A 616 2.18 1.82 8.77
CA HIS A 616 3.16 2.47 7.91
C HIS A 616 2.56 3.43 6.86
N GLY A 617 1.56 4.22 7.25
CA GLY A 617 0.86 5.13 6.34
C GLY A 617 0.10 4.44 5.19
N LEU A 618 -0.28 3.17 5.33
CA LEU A 618 -1.04 2.43 4.31
C LEU A 618 -2.55 2.74 4.31
N CYS A 619 -3.06 3.36 5.36
CA CYS A 619 -4.45 3.81 5.51
C CYS A 619 -4.52 5.13 6.29
N TYR A 620 -5.71 5.71 6.43
CA TYR A 620 -5.92 6.89 7.28
C TYR A 620 -5.78 6.58 8.78
N ASP A 621 -5.64 7.65 9.58
CA ASP A 621 -5.39 7.61 11.03
C ASP A 621 -6.58 7.11 11.87
N GLU A 622 -7.70 6.75 11.25
CA GLU A 622 -8.90 6.28 11.94
C GLU A 622 -9.50 5.09 11.19
N LEU A 623 -9.82 4.05 11.94
CA LEU A 623 -10.41 2.82 11.44
C LEU A 623 -11.73 2.52 12.19
N GLU A 624 -12.76 2.13 11.46
CA GLU A 624 -14.05 1.70 12.01
C GLU A 624 -14.16 0.18 12.04
N PHE A 625 -14.75 -0.38 13.10
CA PHE A 625 -15.05 -1.81 13.18
C PHE A 625 -16.31 -2.12 12.38
N ILE A 626 -16.21 -3.03 11.40
CA ILE A 626 -17.35 -3.34 10.52
C ILE A 626 -18.25 -4.44 11.11
N LEU A 627 -17.66 -5.42 11.81
CA LEU A 627 -18.40 -6.59 12.31
C LEU A 627 -18.69 -6.54 13.81
N SER A 628 -18.01 -5.67 14.55
CA SER A 628 -18.18 -5.50 15.99
C SER A 628 -18.69 -4.09 16.31
N ASN A 629 -19.62 -3.99 17.28
CA ASN A 629 -20.17 -2.71 17.74
C ASN A 629 -19.19 -2.03 18.72
N LYS A 630 -17.98 -1.73 18.23
CA LYS A 630 -16.92 -1.04 18.96
C LYS A 630 -16.75 0.37 18.40
N ASP A 631 -16.28 1.29 19.25
CA ASP A 631 -15.94 2.65 18.79
C ASP A 631 -14.78 2.61 17.79
N ASN A 632 -14.73 3.63 16.92
CA ASN A 632 -13.61 3.82 16.00
C ASN A 632 -12.29 3.88 16.76
N ILE A 633 -11.24 3.34 16.15
CA ILE A 633 -9.90 3.33 16.71
C ILE A 633 -8.99 4.26 15.92
N HIS A 634 -8.23 5.07 16.65
CA HIS A 634 -7.26 5.98 16.07
C HIS A 634 -5.85 5.38 16.11
N LEU A 635 -5.12 5.55 15.01
CA LEU A 635 -3.70 5.21 14.94
C LEU A 635 -2.89 6.25 15.71
N GLN A 636 -1.83 5.81 16.37
CA GLN A 636 -0.85 6.69 17.00
C GLN A 636 0.47 6.50 16.27
N ASN A 637 0.97 7.53 15.57
CA ASN A 637 2.18 7.43 14.75
C ASN A 637 2.15 6.23 13.77
N ASN A 638 1.04 6.05 13.05
CA ASN A 638 0.76 4.90 12.16
C ASN A 638 0.63 3.53 12.85
N ILE A 639 0.74 3.44 14.18
CA ILE A 639 0.63 2.19 14.93
C ILE A 639 -0.81 2.01 15.44
N LEU A 640 -1.42 0.88 15.06
CA LEU A 640 -2.67 0.40 15.63
C LEU A 640 -2.39 -0.42 16.88
N LYS A 641 -2.95 -0.04 18.03
CA LYS A 641 -2.88 -0.82 19.28
C LYS A 641 -4.24 -1.42 19.60
N ILE A 642 -4.38 -2.74 19.52
CA ILE A 642 -5.67 -3.42 19.70
C ILE A 642 -5.50 -4.75 20.43
N THR A 643 -6.48 -5.11 21.26
CA THR A 643 -6.58 -6.46 21.82
C THR A 643 -7.53 -7.29 20.98
N VAL A 644 -7.00 -8.32 20.30
CA VAL A 644 -7.80 -9.22 19.44
C VAL A 644 -8.32 -10.38 20.27
N SER A 645 -9.64 -10.55 20.30
CA SER A 645 -10.28 -11.60 21.09
C SER A 645 -9.84 -13.00 20.64
N ALA A 646 -9.84 -13.95 21.58
CA ALA A 646 -9.60 -15.35 21.27
C ALA A 646 -10.60 -15.87 20.23
N LEU A 647 -10.12 -16.73 19.33
CA LEU A 647 -10.89 -17.42 18.30
C LEU A 647 -11.83 -16.47 17.53
N SER A 648 -11.27 -15.36 17.07
CA SER A 648 -12.01 -14.30 16.40
C SER A 648 -11.25 -13.74 15.21
N ALA A 649 -11.98 -13.03 14.36
CA ALA A 649 -11.43 -12.22 13.30
C ALA A 649 -12.15 -10.88 13.27
N GLU A 650 -11.39 -9.81 13.08
CA GLU A 650 -11.89 -8.44 12.97
C GLU A 650 -11.59 -7.93 11.56
N ILE A 651 -12.50 -7.14 11.01
CA ILE A 651 -12.28 -6.34 9.80
C ILE A 651 -12.59 -4.89 10.13
N LEU A 652 -11.58 -4.05 9.90
CA LEU A 652 -11.63 -2.63 10.13
C LEU A 652 -11.53 -1.90 8.80
N HIS A 653 -12.34 -0.89 8.59
CA HIS A 653 -12.36 -0.07 7.37
C HIS A 653 -11.79 1.31 7.67
N GLN A 654 -11.03 1.89 6.76
CA GLN A 654 -10.52 3.24 6.97
C GLN A 654 -11.62 4.29 6.93
N VAL A 655 -11.53 5.30 7.80
CA VAL A 655 -12.48 6.41 7.83
C VAL A 655 -11.84 7.61 7.13
N ASP A 656 -12.30 7.88 5.90
CA ASP A 656 -11.88 9.08 5.18
C ASP A 656 -12.71 10.30 5.61
N LYS A 657 -12.19 11.07 6.57
CA LYS A 657 -12.77 12.36 7.00
C LYS A 657 -12.37 13.54 6.09
N SER A 658 -11.69 13.30 4.97
CA SER A 658 -11.18 14.37 4.12
C SER A 658 -12.30 15.02 3.29
N ASN A 659 -12.50 16.32 3.48
CA ASN A 659 -13.38 17.12 2.63
C ASN A 659 -12.50 17.75 1.52
N VAL A 660 -12.43 17.14 0.33
CA VAL A 660 -11.42 17.42 -0.72
C VAL A 660 -11.57 18.79 -1.43
N ASN A 661 -12.32 19.73 -0.85
CA ASN A 661 -12.45 21.07 -1.39
C ASN A 661 -11.23 21.95 -1.05
N ASN A 662 -10.83 22.82 -1.98
CA ASN A 662 -9.75 23.81 -1.83
C ASN A 662 -8.32 23.24 -1.72
N ARG A 663 -7.97 22.26 -2.56
CA ARG A 663 -6.57 21.85 -2.76
C ARG A 663 -5.76 22.97 -3.40
N SER A 664 -4.49 23.05 -3.07
CA SER A 664 -3.56 24.04 -3.61
C SER A 664 -2.13 23.52 -3.71
N CYS A 665 -1.24 24.30 -4.29
CA CYS A 665 0.20 24.03 -4.34
C CYS A 665 1.04 25.31 -4.26
N GLY A 666 2.33 25.14 -3.99
CA GLY A 666 3.29 26.23 -3.89
C GLY A 666 4.73 25.80 -3.97
N ILE A 667 5.61 26.79 -3.87
CA ILE A 667 7.06 26.61 -3.98
C ILE A 667 7.75 27.18 -2.75
N LEU A 668 8.66 26.39 -2.18
CA LEU A 668 9.59 26.81 -1.14
C LEU A 668 10.84 27.39 -1.80
N LEU A 669 11.06 28.69 -1.58
CA LEU A 669 12.27 29.40 -2.02
C LEU A 669 12.46 30.63 -1.13
N HIS A 670 13.56 30.71 -0.39
CA HIS A 670 13.84 31.92 0.38
C HIS A 670 14.30 33.06 -0.56
N PRO A 671 13.93 34.35 -0.31
CA PRO A 671 14.31 35.44 -1.20
C PRO A 671 15.82 35.62 -1.40
N THR A 672 16.65 35.19 -0.44
CA THR A 672 18.13 35.23 -0.59
C THR A 672 18.63 34.39 -1.77
N CYS A 673 17.87 33.38 -2.18
CA CYS A 673 18.23 32.49 -3.28
C CYS A 673 17.96 33.09 -4.66
N LEU A 674 17.28 34.24 -4.76
CA LEU A 674 16.95 34.86 -6.04
C LEU A 674 18.21 35.45 -6.71
N PRO A 675 18.31 35.41 -8.04
CA PRO A 675 19.51 35.81 -8.78
C PRO A 675 19.63 37.34 -8.94
N SER A 676 19.51 38.12 -7.86
CA SER A 676 19.68 39.59 -7.90
C SER A 676 21.15 39.97 -8.10
N PRO A 677 21.48 41.04 -8.85
CA PRO A 677 22.87 41.33 -9.27
C PRO A 677 23.76 41.95 -8.16
N TYR A 678 23.46 41.66 -6.90
CA TYR A 678 24.09 42.27 -5.71
C TYR A 678 24.65 41.21 -4.75
N GLY A 679 24.99 40.02 -5.27
CA GLY A 679 25.62 38.92 -4.52
C GLY A 679 24.68 38.14 -3.60
N ILE A 680 23.46 38.62 -3.38
CA ILE A 680 22.35 37.96 -2.67
C ILE A 680 21.03 38.35 -3.33
N GLY A 681 20.04 37.47 -3.31
CA GLY A 681 18.67 37.81 -3.66
C GLY A 681 18.08 38.91 -2.79
N ASP A 682 17.22 39.73 -3.38
CA ASP A 682 16.63 40.92 -2.74
C ASP A 682 15.15 41.10 -3.13
N LEU A 683 14.50 42.12 -2.53
CA LEU A 683 13.09 42.46 -2.76
C LEU A 683 12.88 43.30 -4.04
N GLY A 684 13.80 43.17 -5.01
CA GLY A 684 13.80 43.88 -6.28
C GLY A 684 13.09 43.11 -7.39
N MET A 685 13.37 43.49 -8.65
CA MET A 685 12.67 42.98 -9.85
C MET A 685 12.70 41.44 -9.98
N THR A 686 13.77 40.79 -9.53
CA THR A 686 13.87 39.32 -9.54
C THR A 686 12.79 38.64 -8.69
N ALA A 687 12.40 39.24 -7.57
CA ALA A 687 11.29 38.73 -6.75
C ALA A 687 9.92 38.91 -7.43
N PHE A 688 9.70 40.05 -8.10
CA PHE A 688 8.48 40.27 -8.91
C PHE A 688 8.40 39.28 -10.07
N ASN A 689 9.50 39.05 -10.78
CA ASN A 689 9.58 38.06 -11.86
C ASN A 689 9.32 36.64 -11.36
N PHE A 690 9.80 36.30 -10.15
CA PHE A 690 9.52 34.99 -9.56
C PHE A 690 8.03 34.81 -9.25
N ILE A 691 7.34 35.85 -8.78
CA ILE A 691 5.87 35.84 -8.61
C ILE A 691 5.16 35.63 -9.95
N ASP A 692 5.61 36.30 -11.01
CA ASP A 692 5.05 36.10 -12.36
C ASP A 692 5.30 34.68 -12.88
N TRP A 693 6.46 34.10 -12.57
CA TRP A 693 6.75 32.70 -12.86
C TRP A 693 5.83 31.75 -12.07
N LEU A 694 5.60 31.99 -10.77
CA LEU A 694 4.65 31.23 -9.95
C LEU A 694 3.22 31.30 -10.52
N GLN A 695 2.79 32.48 -10.96
CA GLN A 695 1.49 32.66 -11.61
C GLN A 695 1.40 31.85 -12.90
N THR A 696 2.44 31.88 -13.74
CA THR A 696 2.54 31.09 -14.98
C THR A 696 2.51 29.60 -14.68
N ALA A 697 3.18 29.16 -13.61
CA ALA A 697 3.19 27.79 -13.11
C ALA A 697 1.89 27.39 -12.38
N LYS A 698 0.89 28.28 -12.32
CA LYS A 698 -0.39 28.13 -11.61
C LYS A 698 -0.27 27.80 -10.11
N GLN A 699 0.87 28.13 -9.50
CA GLN A 699 1.07 27.98 -8.07
C GLN A 699 0.20 28.99 -7.32
N LYS A 700 -0.16 28.69 -6.06
CA LYS A 700 -0.96 29.57 -5.20
C LYS A 700 -0.19 30.08 -3.99
N TYR A 701 0.91 29.42 -3.65
CA TYR A 701 1.71 29.74 -2.47
C TYR A 701 3.19 29.92 -2.79
N TRP A 702 3.78 30.91 -2.15
CA TRP A 702 5.23 31.08 -2.03
C TRP A 702 5.63 30.93 -0.56
N GLN A 703 6.35 29.87 -0.22
CA GLN A 703 6.86 29.69 1.13
C GLN A 703 8.27 30.24 1.27
N VAL A 704 8.46 31.03 2.31
CA VAL A 704 9.75 31.63 2.67
C VAL A 704 10.13 31.20 4.09
N LEU A 705 11.44 31.12 4.34
CA LEU A 705 12.00 31.03 5.69
C LEU A 705 11.84 32.37 6.46
N PRO A 706 12.17 32.42 7.76
CA PRO A 706 12.05 33.66 8.54
C PRO A 706 12.75 34.84 7.85
N LEU A 707 12.06 35.98 7.78
CA LEU A 707 12.56 37.18 7.11
C LEU A 707 13.33 38.10 8.05
N THR A 708 13.67 37.60 9.24
CA THR A 708 14.33 38.33 10.31
C THR A 708 15.84 38.49 10.05
N PRO A 709 16.50 39.50 10.65
CA PRO A 709 17.94 39.67 10.52
C PRO A 709 18.70 38.41 10.90
N VAL A 710 19.74 38.07 10.14
CA VAL A 710 20.56 36.89 10.40
C VAL A 710 21.76 37.24 11.28
N GLY A 711 22.08 36.34 12.22
CA GLY A 711 23.26 36.43 13.08
C GLY A 711 24.43 35.57 12.59
N TYR A 712 25.22 35.06 13.54
CA TYR A 712 26.34 34.15 13.26
C TYR A 712 25.88 32.93 12.45
N GLY A 713 26.64 32.57 11.41
CA GLY A 713 26.30 31.48 10.50
C GLY A 713 25.17 31.78 9.52
N ALA A 714 24.70 33.04 9.44
CA ALA A 714 23.67 33.52 8.51
C ALA A 714 22.32 32.78 8.60
N SER A 715 22.01 32.17 9.74
CA SER A 715 20.78 31.42 9.94
C SER A 715 19.57 32.35 10.13
N PRO A 716 18.48 32.17 9.35
CA PRO A 716 17.21 32.85 9.59
C PRO A 716 16.58 32.55 10.96
N TYR A 717 16.95 31.44 11.58
CA TYR A 717 16.44 30.98 12.88
C TYR A 717 17.28 31.47 14.06
N GLN A 718 18.41 32.14 13.81
CA GLN A 718 19.23 32.77 14.83
C GLN A 718 19.28 34.28 14.58
N SER A 719 18.26 34.98 15.08
CA SER A 719 18.02 36.39 14.82
C SER A 719 18.23 37.28 16.03
N SER A 720 18.75 38.48 15.77
CA SER A 720 18.82 39.59 16.74
C SER A 720 17.46 40.19 17.10
N SER A 721 16.39 39.88 16.35
CA SER A 721 15.00 40.20 16.71
C SER A 721 14.00 39.32 15.97
N VAL A 722 12.92 38.91 16.63
CA VAL A 722 11.80 38.18 16.02
C VAL A 722 10.81 39.09 15.25
N PHE A 723 10.96 40.42 15.33
CA PHE A 723 10.08 41.39 14.68
C PHE A 723 10.74 42.11 13.49
N ALA A 724 12.04 42.37 13.58
CA ALA A 724 12.77 43.12 12.56
C ALA A 724 12.83 42.37 11.22
N GLY A 725 13.07 43.10 10.14
CA GLY A 725 13.34 42.58 8.81
C GLY A 725 14.82 42.55 8.45
N ASN A 726 15.21 41.55 7.65
CA ASN A 726 16.58 41.36 7.20
C ASN A 726 16.99 42.44 6.17
N TYR A 727 17.85 43.36 6.60
CA TYR A 727 18.33 44.46 5.77
C TYR A 727 19.10 44.01 4.52
N LEU A 728 19.64 42.78 4.49
CA LEU A 728 20.33 42.23 3.32
C LEU A 728 19.40 42.05 2.12
N LEU A 729 18.10 41.85 2.38
CA LEU A 729 17.08 41.70 1.35
C LEU A 729 16.66 43.05 0.72
N ILE A 730 17.08 44.21 1.25
CA ILE A 730 16.71 45.51 0.68
C ILE A 730 17.35 45.65 -0.70
N SER A 731 16.53 45.93 -1.72
CA SER A 731 16.97 46.11 -3.10
C SER A 731 17.61 47.49 -3.32
N PRO A 732 18.87 47.57 -3.76
CA PRO A 732 19.51 48.82 -4.16
C PRO A 732 18.83 49.50 -5.35
N ASP A 733 18.32 48.71 -6.31
CA ASP A 733 17.59 49.25 -7.47
C ASP A 733 16.33 50.00 -7.05
N GLU A 734 15.59 49.50 -6.06
CA GLU A 734 14.41 50.22 -5.54
C GLU A 734 14.80 51.50 -4.81
N LEU A 735 15.96 51.54 -4.14
CA LEU A 735 16.49 52.76 -3.53
C LEU A 735 16.88 53.82 -4.58
N VAL A 736 17.42 53.39 -5.72
CA VAL A 736 17.69 54.27 -6.87
C VAL A 736 16.38 54.83 -7.43
N LYS A 737 15.35 54.00 -7.61
CA LYS A 737 14.04 54.44 -8.14
C LYS A 737 13.36 55.50 -7.29
N ILE A 738 13.52 55.45 -5.97
CA ILE A 738 12.94 56.44 -5.04
C ILE A 738 13.91 57.60 -4.73
N GLY A 739 15.03 57.70 -5.44
CA GLY A 739 15.98 58.82 -5.33
C GLY A 739 16.85 58.84 -4.08
N LEU A 740 16.93 57.72 -3.34
CA LEU A 740 17.80 57.62 -2.16
C LEU A 740 19.23 57.15 -2.51
N LEU A 741 19.43 56.55 -3.69
CA LEU A 741 20.76 56.23 -4.23
C LEU A 741 20.90 56.74 -5.66
N ASP A 742 22.12 57.08 -6.07
CA ASP A 742 22.40 57.34 -7.49
C ASP A 742 22.69 56.01 -8.19
N SER A 743 22.42 55.93 -9.50
CA SER A 743 22.68 54.69 -10.26
C SER A 743 24.15 54.24 -10.21
N ALA A 744 25.09 55.19 -10.05
CA ALA A 744 26.52 54.89 -9.90
C ALA A 744 26.87 54.29 -8.53
N ASP A 745 26.04 54.48 -7.49
CA ASP A 745 26.27 53.90 -6.17
C ASP A 745 25.91 52.41 -6.14
N ALA A 746 24.91 51.98 -6.90
CA ALA A 746 24.41 50.61 -6.92
C ALA A 746 25.29 49.66 -7.77
N TYR A 747 26.57 49.54 -7.40
CA TYR A 747 27.51 48.66 -8.09
C TYR A 747 27.13 47.19 -7.92
N LYS A 748 27.23 46.43 -9.01
CA LYS A 748 26.82 45.02 -9.06
C LYS A 748 27.94 44.11 -8.57
N ILE A 749 27.57 42.99 -7.95
CA ILE A 749 28.50 41.90 -7.60
C ILE A 749 28.13 40.71 -8.47
N THR A 750 29.13 40.02 -9.03
CA THR A 750 28.90 38.79 -9.80
C THR A 750 28.31 37.71 -8.90
N ASN A 751 27.14 37.19 -9.27
CA ASN A 751 26.53 36.09 -8.53
C ASN A 751 27.32 34.81 -8.73
N THR A 752 27.51 34.10 -7.63
CA THR A 752 28.09 32.75 -7.56
C THR A 752 26.99 31.78 -7.12
N LYS A 753 27.26 30.48 -7.05
CA LYS A 753 26.29 29.50 -6.52
C LYS A 753 26.09 29.62 -4.99
N TYR A 754 27.02 30.27 -4.29
CA TYR A 754 27.07 30.36 -2.84
C TYR A 754 27.27 31.82 -2.39
N ILE A 755 26.34 32.34 -1.60
CA ILE A 755 26.35 33.72 -1.11
C ILE A 755 27.59 33.97 -0.24
N ASP A 756 28.37 35.00 -0.58
CA ASP A 756 29.42 35.55 0.27
C ASP A 756 28.81 36.58 1.22
N PHE A 757 28.27 36.09 2.35
CA PHE A 757 27.61 36.94 3.35
C PHE A 757 28.51 38.11 3.82
N PRO A 758 29.79 37.92 4.19
CA PRO A 758 30.67 39.03 4.55
C PRO A 758 30.78 40.13 3.48
N ALA A 759 30.94 39.76 2.20
CA ALA A 759 31.02 40.74 1.11
C ALA A 759 29.70 41.50 0.93
N VAL A 760 28.58 40.78 0.95
CA VAL A 760 27.23 41.33 0.80
C VAL A 760 26.88 42.26 1.96
N GLU A 761 27.17 41.86 3.21
CA GLU A 761 26.95 42.71 4.38
C GLU A 761 27.72 44.03 4.28
N LYS A 762 29.00 43.96 3.92
CA LYS A 762 29.84 45.14 3.75
C LYS A 762 29.26 46.08 2.69
N GLN A 763 28.84 45.53 1.54
CA GLN A 763 28.23 46.33 0.48
C GLN A 763 26.90 46.95 0.94
N LYS A 764 25.96 46.14 1.45
CA LYS A 764 24.62 46.58 1.82
C LYS A 764 24.67 47.65 2.91
N LYS A 765 25.55 47.53 3.91
CA LYS A 765 25.78 48.56 4.94
C LYS A 765 26.23 49.89 4.32
N LEU A 766 27.18 49.88 3.38
CA LEU A 766 27.65 51.09 2.70
C LEU A 766 26.54 51.76 1.89
N LEU A 767 25.76 50.98 1.15
CA LEU A 767 24.65 51.48 0.34
C LEU A 767 23.53 52.06 1.20
N LEU A 768 23.13 51.36 2.26
CA LEU A 768 22.08 51.84 3.17
C LEU A 768 22.50 53.10 3.92
N GLN A 769 23.78 53.23 4.28
CA GLN A 769 24.30 54.46 4.89
C GLN A 769 24.23 55.64 3.93
N LYS A 770 24.60 55.46 2.66
CA LYS A 770 24.44 56.49 1.62
C LYS A 770 22.98 56.87 1.42
N ALA A 771 22.09 55.87 1.41
CA ALA A 771 20.65 56.09 1.28
C ALA A 771 20.08 56.89 2.46
N PHE A 772 20.53 56.59 3.68
CA PHE A 772 20.13 57.33 4.87
C PHE A 772 20.61 58.78 4.84
N ASN A 773 21.81 59.05 4.33
CA ASN A 773 22.32 60.42 4.22
C ASN A 773 21.49 61.30 3.26
N LYS A 774 20.77 60.70 2.31
CA LYS A 774 19.82 61.39 1.42
C LYS A 774 18.37 61.35 1.90
N PHE A 775 18.09 60.58 2.96
CA PHE A 775 16.74 60.37 3.46
C PHE A 775 16.26 61.55 4.31
N SER A 776 15.01 61.96 4.09
CA SER A 776 14.30 62.93 4.93
C SER A 776 13.03 62.27 5.47
N PRO A 777 12.81 62.24 6.80
CA PRO A 777 11.60 61.69 7.41
C PRO A 777 10.32 62.31 6.83
N ASP A 778 9.42 61.47 6.33
CA ASP A 778 8.08 61.84 5.86
C ASP A 778 7.00 61.35 6.83
N THR A 779 5.74 61.69 6.54
CA THR A 779 4.60 61.24 7.35
C THR A 779 4.53 59.71 7.44
N ASN A 780 4.76 59.00 6.32
CA ASN A 780 4.73 57.53 6.30
C ASN A 780 5.80 56.90 7.21
N TYR A 781 7.00 57.47 7.23
CA TYR A 781 8.07 57.04 8.13
C TYR A 781 7.70 57.28 9.60
N ASN A 782 7.15 58.46 9.92
CA ASN A 782 6.73 58.77 11.29
C ASN A 782 5.59 57.85 11.75
N ASP A 783 4.62 57.56 10.88
CA ASP A 783 3.52 56.63 11.16
C ASP A 783 4.04 55.20 11.36
N PHE A 784 4.99 54.76 10.53
CA PHE A 784 5.66 53.47 10.72
C PHE A 784 6.34 53.39 12.09
N CYS A 785 7.12 54.41 12.45
CA CYS A 785 7.82 54.45 13.74
C CYS A 785 6.85 54.47 14.92
N ALA A 786 5.73 55.20 14.81
CA ALA A 786 4.70 55.24 15.84
C ALA A 786 3.98 53.89 15.99
N GLN A 787 3.61 53.25 14.89
CA GLN A 787 2.91 51.96 14.89
C GLN A 787 3.79 50.80 15.37
N GLN A 788 5.08 50.85 15.08
CA GLN A 788 6.03 49.78 15.41
C GLN A 788 6.83 50.06 16.70
N LYS A 789 6.48 51.13 17.44
CA LYS A 789 7.26 51.63 18.57
C LYS A 789 7.59 50.57 19.62
N TYR A 790 6.64 49.67 19.89
CA TYR A 790 6.72 48.65 20.95
C TYR A 790 7.89 47.67 20.79
N TRP A 791 8.39 47.41 19.57
CA TRP A 791 9.60 46.62 19.34
C TRP A 791 10.73 47.43 18.67
N LEU A 792 10.38 48.42 17.84
CA LEU A 792 11.34 49.12 16.99
C LEU A 792 12.31 50.00 17.79
N ASP A 793 11.84 50.65 18.85
CA ASP A 793 12.69 51.50 19.71
C ASP A 793 13.73 50.65 20.45
N ASP A 794 13.30 49.52 21.01
CA ASP A 794 14.19 48.58 21.70
C ASP A 794 15.16 47.91 20.73
N TYR A 795 14.71 47.47 19.56
CA TYR A 795 15.58 46.90 18.53
C TYR A 795 16.63 47.92 18.04
N ALA A 796 16.22 49.15 17.75
CA ALA A 796 17.14 50.19 17.29
C ALA A 796 18.18 50.54 18.35
N LEU A 797 17.78 50.61 19.63
CA LEU A 797 18.72 50.85 20.73
C LEU A 797 19.65 49.66 20.94
N PHE A 798 19.11 48.44 20.93
CA PHE A 798 19.88 47.20 21.08
C PHE A 798 20.99 47.10 20.04
N ILE A 799 20.68 47.27 18.75
CA ILE A 799 21.67 47.20 17.68
C ILE A 799 22.69 48.33 17.79
N ALA A 800 22.26 49.55 18.14
CA ALA A 800 23.19 50.67 18.34
C ALA A 800 24.17 50.41 19.49
N LEU A 801 23.69 49.90 20.62
CA LEU A 801 24.52 49.52 21.77
C LEU A 801 25.42 48.33 21.45
N LYS A 802 24.90 47.34 20.72
CA LYS A 802 25.67 46.18 20.27
C LYS A 802 26.88 46.63 19.45
N GLU A 803 26.68 47.50 18.46
CA GLU A 803 27.79 48.07 17.69
C GLU A 803 28.74 48.91 18.58
N HIS A 804 28.20 49.74 19.47
CA HIS A 804 28.99 50.57 20.39
C HIS A 804 29.92 49.74 21.28
N TYR A 805 29.47 48.57 21.72
CA TYR A 805 30.25 47.62 22.53
C TYR A 805 30.88 46.50 21.68
N ASN A 806 31.36 46.81 20.47
CA ASN A 806 32.13 45.90 19.60
C ASN A 806 31.44 44.56 19.30
N ASN A 807 30.12 44.59 19.10
CA ASN A 807 29.23 43.44 18.86
C ASN A 807 29.17 42.41 20.00
N SER A 808 29.58 42.79 21.21
CA SER A 808 29.46 41.94 22.40
C SER A 808 28.00 41.59 22.71
N ALA A 809 27.77 40.44 23.34
CA ALA A 809 26.45 40.05 23.82
C ALA A 809 25.96 41.03 24.91
N TRP A 810 24.64 41.23 25.00
CA TRP A 810 24.06 42.20 25.95
C TRP A 810 24.37 41.88 27.42
N THR A 811 24.66 40.62 27.74
CA THR A 811 25.07 40.19 29.09
C THR A 811 26.43 40.73 29.52
N SER A 812 27.26 41.18 28.57
CA SER A 812 28.58 41.79 28.82
C SER A 812 28.56 43.33 28.85
N TRP A 813 27.40 43.95 28.63
CA TRP A 813 27.26 45.41 28.71
C TRP A 813 27.32 45.92 30.15
N PRO A 814 27.54 47.24 30.36
CA PRO A 814 27.44 47.86 31.68
C PRO A 814 26.13 47.49 32.39
N LYS A 815 26.22 47.30 33.72
CA LYS A 815 25.13 46.76 34.55
C LYS A 815 23.83 47.53 34.36
N GLU A 816 23.91 48.85 34.25
CA GLU A 816 22.77 49.75 34.11
C GLU A 816 22.05 49.57 32.77
N LEU A 817 22.77 49.27 31.68
CA LEU A 817 22.19 49.00 30.36
C LEU A 817 21.70 47.55 30.23
N LYS A 818 22.46 46.62 30.80
CA LYS A 818 22.10 45.20 30.88
C LYS A 818 20.76 44.99 31.59
N PHE A 819 20.56 45.63 32.74
CA PHE A 819 19.31 45.58 33.51
C PHE A 819 18.36 46.75 33.23
N ARG A 820 18.60 47.49 32.13
CA ARG A 820 17.64 48.45 31.57
C ARG A 820 17.20 49.54 32.57
N ASP A 821 18.14 50.09 33.33
CA ASP A 821 17.89 51.26 34.16
C ASP A 821 17.34 52.41 33.29
N LYS A 822 16.23 53.01 33.73
CA LYS A 822 15.50 54.00 32.93
C LYS A 822 16.34 55.22 32.58
N THR A 823 17.22 55.66 33.50
CA THR A 823 18.07 56.83 33.29
C THR A 823 19.20 56.49 32.32
N ALA A 824 19.84 55.33 32.51
CA ALA A 824 20.88 54.85 31.61
C ALA A 824 20.36 54.63 30.18
N LEU A 825 19.17 54.03 30.02
CA LEU A 825 18.54 53.87 28.71
C LEU A 825 18.22 55.21 28.06
N SER A 826 17.63 56.16 28.80
CA SER A 826 17.34 57.50 28.26
C SER A 826 18.61 58.23 27.82
N ASN A 827 19.72 58.08 28.53
CA ASN A 827 21.00 58.68 28.14
C ASN A 827 21.57 57.98 26.90
N ALA A 828 21.59 56.65 26.89
CA ALA A 828 22.02 55.87 25.73
C ALA A 828 21.19 56.18 24.48
N GLN A 829 19.87 56.37 24.60
CA GLN A 829 19.00 56.77 23.49
C GLN A 829 19.39 58.13 22.92
N LYS A 830 19.71 59.11 23.77
CA LYS A 830 20.18 60.43 23.33
C LYS A 830 21.54 60.35 22.66
N GLU A 831 22.48 59.59 23.24
CA GLU A 831 23.83 59.40 22.69
C GLU A 831 23.82 58.65 21.36
N GLN A 832 22.97 57.64 21.23
CA GLN A 832 22.86 56.78 20.05
C GLN A 832 21.76 57.22 19.06
N GLN A 833 21.16 58.40 19.25
CA GLN A 833 19.98 58.85 18.50
C GLN A 833 20.15 58.77 16.99
N ASN A 834 21.31 59.19 16.46
CA ASN A 834 21.57 59.16 15.02
C ASN A 834 21.62 57.71 14.49
N LYS A 835 22.27 56.81 15.24
CA LYS A 835 22.35 55.39 14.89
C LYS A 835 20.99 54.71 14.98
N MET A 836 20.19 55.03 16.01
CA MET A 836 18.81 54.55 16.13
C MET A 836 17.96 55.01 14.94
N ASN A 837 18.08 56.28 14.52
CA ASN A 837 17.36 56.80 13.36
C ASN A 837 17.75 56.07 12.06
N TYR A 838 19.05 55.74 11.89
CA TYR A 838 19.51 54.91 10.78
C TYR A 838 18.86 53.52 10.79
N ILE A 839 18.85 52.84 11.94
CA ILE A 839 18.26 51.50 12.07
C ILE A 839 16.74 51.52 11.80
N LYS A 840 16.05 52.54 12.32
CA LYS A 840 14.62 52.77 12.04
C LYS A 840 14.35 53.01 10.56
N PHE A 841 15.18 53.80 9.90
CA PHE A 841 15.12 54.00 8.45
C PHE A 841 15.30 52.68 7.69
N VAL A 842 16.30 51.86 8.05
CA VAL A 842 16.54 50.57 7.41
C VAL A 842 15.31 49.66 7.53
N GLN A 843 14.72 49.58 8.72
CA GLN A 843 13.49 48.80 8.94
C GLN A 843 12.32 49.37 8.14
N TYR A 844 12.11 50.69 8.13
CA TYR A 844 11.08 51.33 7.30
C TYR A 844 11.22 50.96 5.81
N ILE A 845 12.44 51.01 5.27
CA ILE A 845 12.70 50.63 3.88
C ILE A 845 12.42 49.15 3.63
N PHE A 846 12.87 48.26 4.52
CA PHE A 846 12.59 46.83 4.41
C PHE A 846 11.08 46.57 4.35
N PHE A 847 10.32 47.06 5.32
CA PHE A 847 8.87 46.84 5.38
C PHE A 847 8.15 47.47 4.19
N LYS A 848 8.59 48.65 3.72
CA LYS A 848 8.05 49.29 2.52
C LYS A 848 8.23 48.43 1.28
N GLN A 849 9.43 47.87 1.06
CA GLN A 849 9.70 46.99 -0.07
C GLN A 849 8.95 45.65 0.05
N TRP A 850 8.97 45.03 1.22
CA TRP A 850 8.30 43.75 1.46
C TRP A 850 6.78 43.85 1.29
N ILE A 851 6.13 44.86 1.89
CA ILE A 851 4.68 45.07 1.74
C ILE A 851 4.30 45.37 0.28
N LYS A 852 5.15 46.08 -0.48
CA LYS A 852 4.95 46.28 -1.92
C LYS A 852 4.97 44.94 -2.68
N LEU A 853 5.96 44.09 -2.38
CA LEU A 853 6.09 42.76 -3.00
C LEU A 853 4.92 41.84 -2.61
N LYS A 854 4.53 41.79 -1.33
CA LYS A 854 3.38 41.02 -0.85
C LYS A 854 2.08 41.45 -1.53
N LYS A 855 1.84 42.77 -1.65
CA LYS A 855 0.66 43.30 -2.37
C LYS A 855 0.65 42.87 -3.83
N TYR A 856 1.82 42.83 -4.48
CA TYR A 856 1.95 42.32 -5.84
C TYR A 856 1.63 40.82 -5.92
N ALA A 857 2.22 40.00 -5.04
CA ALA A 857 1.91 38.57 -4.94
C ALA A 857 0.40 38.32 -4.80
N ASN A 858 -0.24 39.02 -3.86
CA ASN A 858 -1.68 38.90 -3.63
C ASN A 858 -2.51 39.37 -4.83
N SER A 859 -2.08 40.41 -5.56
CA SER A 859 -2.74 40.84 -6.81
C SER A 859 -2.65 39.80 -7.93
N LYS A 860 -1.64 38.92 -7.89
CA LYS A 860 -1.49 37.76 -8.77
C LYS A 860 -2.12 36.48 -8.21
N ASN A 861 -2.86 36.58 -7.10
CA ASN A 861 -3.46 35.45 -6.38
C ASN A 861 -2.41 34.43 -5.88
N ILE A 862 -1.23 34.94 -5.50
CA ILE A 862 -0.15 34.19 -4.84
C ILE A 862 -0.10 34.64 -3.37
N ARG A 863 -0.32 33.72 -2.44
CA ARG A 863 -0.23 33.95 -0.99
C ARG A 863 1.16 33.57 -0.48
N ILE A 864 1.66 34.29 0.52
CA ILE A 864 2.97 34.02 1.12
C ILE A 864 2.80 33.22 2.41
N ILE A 865 3.48 32.09 2.50
CA ILE A 865 3.64 31.32 3.74
C ILE A 865 4.93 31.79 4.41
N GLY A 866 4.81 32.44 5.55
CA GLY A 866 5.93 32.78 6.42
C GLY A 866 6.21 31.70 7.44
N ASP A 867 7.24 31.94 8.24
CA ASP A 867 7.80 30.96 9.15
C ASP A 867 8.12 31.62 10.48
N LEU A 868 7.66 31.02 11.58
CA LEU A 868 7.77 31.52 12.94
C LEU A 868 8.60 30.53 13.76
N PRO A 869 9.89 30.82 14.02
CA PRO A 869 10.72 30.06 14.94
C PRO A 869 10.14 30.09 16.35
N ILE A 870 9.99 28.96 17.06
CA ILE A 870 9.37 29.01 18.41
C ILE A 870 10.16 29.92 19.37
N PHE A 871 11.49 29.80 19.45
CA PHE A 871 12.33 30.55 20.40
C PHE A 871 13.13 31.68 19.73
N PRO A 872 13.30 32.85 20.37
CA PRO A 872 14.28 33.86 19.95
C PRO A 872 15.70 33.44 20.32
N SER A 873 16.71 34.02 19.67
CA SER A 873 18.10 33.89 20.14
C SER A 873 18.28 34.58 21.49
N HIS A 874 19.16 34.05 22.35
CA HIS A 874 19.49 34.69 23.64
C HIS A 874 20.02 36.11 23.46
N ASP A 875 20.94 36.30 22.52
CA ASP A 875 21.55 37.60 22.22
C ASP A 875 20.69 38.40 21.23
N SER A 876 19.47 38.72 21.64
CA SER A 876 18.47 39.45 20.86
C SER A 876 17.91 40.65 21.62
N ALA A 877 17.34 41.60 20.87
CA ALA A 877 16.59 42.71 21.44
C ALA A 877 15.39 42.20 22.25
N ASP A 878 14.79 41.08 21.83
CA ASP A 878 13.58 40.55 22.44
C ASP A 878 13.86 40.01 23.85
N VAL A 879 14.91 39.22 24.02
CA VAL A 879 15.32 38.69 25.34
C VAL A 879 15.88 39.80 26.22
N TRP A 880 16.66 40.73 25.66
CA TRP A 880 17.19 41.86 26.41
C TRP A 880 16.07 42.77 26.94
N ALA A 881 15.06 43.08 26.12
CA ALA A 881 13.99 44.00 26.47
C ALA A 881 12.93 43.40 27.42
N HIS A 882 12.75 42.08 27.36
CA HIS A 882 11.71 41.35 28.10
C HIS A 882 12.28 40.19 28.93
N GLN A 883 13.34 40.45 29.70
CA GLN A 883 14.03 39.43 30.51
C GLN A 883 13.09 38.66 31.44
N GLU A 884 12.00 39.30 31.91
CA GLU A 884 10.97 38.72 32.77
C GLU A 884 10.22 37.53 32.15
N PHE A 885 10.28 37.37 30.82
CA PHE A 885 9.60 36.30 30.10
C PHE A 885 10.46 35.07 29.85
N PHE A 886 11.74 35.10 30.22
CA PHE A 886 12.70 34.04 29.93
C PHE A 886 13.35 33.49 31.20
N ASN A 887 13.68 32.20 31.19
CA ASN A 887 14.33 31.54 32.30
C ASN A 887 15.84 31.84 32.32
N LEU A 888 16.20 32.96 32.92
CA LEU A 888 17.58 33.48 33.00
C LEU A 888 18.10 33.44 34.44
N ASP A 889 19.42 33.29 34.59
CA ASP A 889 20.13 33.51 35.84
C ASP A 889 20.23 35.01 36.17
N ALA A 890 20.65 35.33 37.40
CA ALA A 890 20.76 36.72 37.87
C ALA A 890 21.75 37.57 37.05
N ASP A 891 22.68 36.93 36.33
CA ASP A 891 23.60 37.57 35.41
C ASP A 891 23.09 37.60 33.95
N GLY A 892 21.83 37.22 33.71
CA GLY A 892 21.22 37.22 32.39
C GLY A 892 21.65 36.08 31.46
N SER A 893 22.53 35.17 31.90
CA SER A 893 22.79 33.92 31.17
C SER A 893 21.56 33.00 31.21
N PRO A 894 21.32 32.16 30.19
CA PRO A 894 20.19 31.23 30.22
C PRO A 894 20.36 30.22 31.35
N LYS A 895 19.37 30.11 32.23
CA LYS A 895 19.34 29.06 33.26
C LYS A 895 19.00 27.71 32.66
N THR A 896 18.07 27.71 31.70
CA THR A 896 17.79 26.55 30.85
C THR A 896 17.74 26.95 29.38
N ILE A 897 18.13 26.02 28.51
CA ILE A 897 18.23 26.24 27.07
C ILE A 897 17.48 25.18 26.29
N ALA A 898 16.89 25.62 25.17
CA ALA A 898 16.13 24.79 24.27
C ALA A 898 17.00 23.83 23.47
N GLY A 899 16.41 22.70 23.15
CA GLY A 899 16.97 21.69 22.28
C GLY A 899 15.95 20.61 21.97
N VAL A 900 16.43 19.51 21.42
CA VAL A 900 15.68 18.26 21.27
C VAL A 900 16.51 17.10 21.79
N PRO A 901 15.87 16.05 22.35
CA PRO A 901 16.58 14.87 22.82
C PRO A 901 17.29 14.16 21.65
N PRO A 902 18.19 13.19 21.95
CA PRO A 902 18.74 12.30 20.93
C PRO A 902 17.67 11.70 20.02
N ASP A 903 17.90 11.78 18.72
CA ASP A 903 17.02 11.25 17.68
C ASP A 903 17.83 10.67 16.51
N TYR A 904 17.15 10.29 15.43
CA TYR A 904 17.78 9.72 14.24
C TYR A 904 18.62 10.73 13.43
N PHE A 905 18.50 12.04 13.69
CA PHE A 905 19.37 13.07 13.11
C PHE A 905 20.62 13.30 13.96
N SER A 906 20.52 13.18 15.29
CA SER A 906 21.62 13.46 16.20
C SER A 906 21.63 12.53 17.42
N ALA A 907 22.69 11.73 17.55
CA ALA A 907 22.91 10.83 18.69
C ALA A 907 23.08 11.57 20.04
N ASP A 908 23.45 12.85 20.02
CA ASP A 908 23.60 13.70 21.21
C ASP A 908 22.39 14.64 21.44
N GLY A 909 21.36 14.51 20.60
CA GLY A 909 20.29 15.51 20.47
C GLY A 909 20.83 16.79 19.83
N GLN A 910 20.00 17.83 19.77
CA GLN A 910 20.42 19.13 19.23
C GLN A 910 20.26 20.19 20.31
N LEU A 911 21.35 20.87 20.63
CA LEU A 911 21.36 21.97 21.59
C LEU A 911 21.29 23.28 20.83
N TRP A 912 20.16 23.98 20.91
CA TRP A 912 19.94 25.21 20.12
C TRP A 912 20.43 26.47 20.83
N GLY A 913 20.53 26.42 22.17
CA GLY A 913 21.06 27.52 22.99
C GLY A 913 20.08 28.68 23.20
N ASN A 914 18.84 28.57 22.73
CA ASN A 914 17.80 29.57 22.95
C ASN A 914 17.26 29.48 24.40
N PRO A 915 16.95 30.59 25.07
CA PRO A 915 16.40 30.55 26.43
C PRO A 915 14.94 30.09 26.41
N HIS A 916 14.53 29.33 27.42
CA HIS A 916 13.13 28.92 27.57
C HIS A 916 12.22 30.04 28.06
N TYR A 917 10.96 29.98 27.65
CA TYR A 917 9.92 30.88 28.11
C TYR A 917 9.44 30.51 29.52
N LEU A 918 9.08 31.53 30.31
CA LEU A 918 8.31 31.38 31.53
C LEU A 918 6.81 31.51 31.18
N TRP A 919 6.23 30.43 30.64
CA TRP A 919 4.84 30.42 30.16
C TRP A 919 3.82 30.88 31.21
N ASP A 920 4.02 30.54 32.49
CA ASP A 920 3.17 30.98 33.59
C ASP A 920 3.23 32.50 33.84
N VAL A 921 4.36 33.13 33.52
CA VAL A 921 4.51 34.60 33.61
C VAL A 921 3.78 35.24 32.44
N MET A 922 4.02 34.76 31.21
CA MET A 922 3.34 35.25 30.01
C MET A 922 1.82 35.05 30.10
N LYS A 923 1.35 33.99 30.74
CA LYS A 923 -0.10 33.76 30.92
C LYS A 923 -0.79 34.88 31.69
N LYS A 924 -0.10 35.55 32.63
CA LYS A 924 -0.68 36.59 33.50
C LYS A 924 -1.12 37.84 32.73
N ASP A 925 -0.53 38.11 31.57
CA ASP A 925 -0.91 39.22 30.70
C ASP A 925 -1.63 38.76 29.41
N ASN A 926 -2.15 37.52 29.43
CA ASN A 926 -2.78 36.85 28.31
C ASN A 926 -1.87 36.66 27.09
N TYR A 927 -0.57 36.46 27.32
CA TYR A 927 0.44 36.21 26.29
C TYR A 927 0.63 37.42 25.36
N SER A 928 0.66 38.64 25.92
CA SER A 928 0.64 39.90 25.16
C SER A 928 1.76 39.99 24.12
N TRP A 929 2.99 39.64 24.49
CA TRP A 929 4.16 39.62 23.61
C TRP A 929 4.00 38.65 22.42
N TRP A 930 3.41 37.48 22.67
CA TRP A 930 3.12 36.52 21.61
C TRP A 930 2.01 37.00 20.67
N ILE A 931 0.97 37.65 21.19
CA ILE A 931 -0.08 38.27 20.38
C ILE A 931 0.53 39.33 19.44
N GLU A 932 1.42 40.18 19.95
CA GLU A 932 2.13 41.16 19.12
C GLU A 932 3.00 40.50 18.05
N ARG A 933 3.68 39.41 18.40
CA ARG A 933 4.50 38.61 17.47
C ARG A 933 3.66 38.03 16.33
N PHE A 934 2.54 37.37 16.64
CA PHE A 934 1.61 36.85 15.64
C PHE A 934 1.01 37.97 14.78
N SER A 935 0.59 39.07 15.41
CA SER A 935 0.02 40.24 14.71
C SER A 935 1.01 40.85 13.72
N THR A 936 2.28 40.97 14.10
CA THR A 936 3.34 41.50 13.23
C THR A 936 3.58 40.59 12.03
N LEU A 937 3.76 39.30 12.29
CA LEU A 937 4.02 38.34 11.22
C LEU A 937 2.83 38.25 10.26
N HIS A 938 1.59 38.19 10.77
CA HIS A 938 0.39 38.12 9.94
C HIS A 938 0.18 39.36 9.06
N LYS A 939 0.72 40.53 9.44
CA LYS A 939 0.71 41.71 8.54
C LYS A 939 1.62 41.50 7.33
N ILE A 940 2.77 40.84 7.50
CA ILE A 940 3.77 40.67 6.46
C ILE A 940 3.63 39.37 5.64
N VAL A 941 2.93 38.34 6.13
CA VAL A 941 2.64 37.11 5.36
C VAL A 941 1.14 36.81 5.33
N ASP A 942 0.71 35.80 4.58
CA ASP A 942 -0.71 35.43 4.47
C ASP A 942 -1.03 34.14 5.24
N VAL A 943 -0.03 33.28 5.47
CA VAL A 943 -0.11 32.04 6.27
C VAL A 943 1.14 31.95 7.15
N ILE A 944 1.00 31.45 8.37
CA ILE A 944 2.11 31.30 9.32
C ILE A 944 2.39 29.81 9.52
N ARG A 945 3.58 29.35 9.16
CA ARG A 945 4.11 28.08 9.67
C ARG A 945 4.70 28.32 11.06
N ILE A 946 4.29 27.54 12.05
CA ILE A 946 4.91 27.53 13.37
C ILE A 946 5.94 26.42 13.38
N ASP A 947 7.20 26.80 13.49
CA ASP A 947 8.34 25.91 13.65
C ASP A 947 8.33 25.27 15.04
N HIS A 948 8.65 23.99 15.12
CA HIS A 948 8.68 23.20 16.34
C HIS A 948 7.37 23.30 17.15
N PHE A 949 6.22 23.11 16.46
CA PHE A 949 4.88 23.26 17.06
C PHE A 949 4.70 22.39 18.30
N ARG A 950 5.36 21.23 18.36
CA ARG A 950 5.31 20.35 19.52
C ARG A 950 5.71 21.02 20.84
N GLY A 951 6.58 22.05 20.78
CA GLY A 951 7.00 22.87 21.91
C GLY A 951 5.86 23.56 22.66
N PHE A 952 4.70 23.73 22.02
CA PHE A 952 3.50 24.28 22.67
C PHE A 952 2.72 23.24 23.50
N ALA A 953 2.89 21.94 23.21
CA ALA A 953 2.36 20.86 24.03
C ALA A 953 3.36 20.48 25.13
N ALA A 954 4.62 20.22 24.76
CA ALA A 954 5.73 20.00 25.68
C ALA A 954 7.06 20.40 25.01
N TYR A 955 8.06 20.87 25.76
CA TYR A 955 9.38 21.24 25.22
C TYR A 955 10.51 20.60 26.03
N TRP A 956 11.67 20.39 25.39
CA TRP A 956 12.81 19.70 25.99
C TRP A 956 13.71 20.70 26.72
N VAL A 957 13.87 20.49 28.02
CA VAL A 957 14.60 21.39 28.91
C VAL A 957 15.98 20.83 29.21
N VAL A 958 17.01 21.62 28.90
CA VAL A 958 18.41 21.30 29.19
C VAL A 958 19.01 22.39 30.09
N ASP A 959 19.92 22.01 30.98
CA ASP A 959 20.70 22.95 31.80
C ASP A 959 21.48 23.94 30.91
N GLY A 960 21.49 25.22 31.29
CA GLY A 960 22.14 26.28 30.51
C GLY A 960 23.65 26.12 30.30
N ASN A 961 24.32 25.33 31.15
CA ASN A 961 25.75 25.05 31.05
C ASN A 961 26.06 23.74 30.30
N ALA A 962 25.04 22.99 29.90
CA ALA A 962 25.22 21.72 29.22
C ALA A 962 25.96 21.88 27.88
N LYS A 963 26.71 20.83 27.51
CA LYS A 963 27.42 20.76 26.22
C LYS A 963 26.67 19.97 25.15
N THR A 964 25.69 19.18 25.56
CA THR A 964 24.85 18.35 24.70
C THR A 964 23.40 18.44 25.17
N ALA A 965 22.45 17.93 24.38
CA ALA A 965 21.03 17.92 24.73
C ALA A 965 20.59 16.58 25.36
N ARG A 966 21.52 15.66 25.65
CA ARG A 966 21.22 14.32 26.20
C ARG A 966 20.52 14.37 27.55
N ASP A 967 21.08 15.16 28.47
CA ASP A 967 20.69 15.20 29.88
C ASP A 967 19.61 16.28 30.12
N GLY A 968 18.48 16.14 29.42
CA GLY A 968 17.31 17.00 29.57
C GLY A 968 16.06 16.25 30.04
N PHE A 969 14.93 16.96 30.10
CA PHE A 969 13.62 16.37 30.39
C PHE A 969 12.50 17.13 29.67
N TRP A 970 11.37 16.47 29.45
CA TRP A 970 10.17 17.09 28.88
C TRP A 970 9.44 17.94 29.94
N GLN A 971 9.10 19.17 29.58
CA GLN A 971 8.26 20.07 30.38
C GLN A 971 7.02 20.48 29.58
N ASP A 972 5.86 20.54 30.24
CA ASP A 972 4.61 20.95 29.60
C ASP A 972 4.70 22.38 29.05
N GLY A 973 4.22 22.56 27.83
CA GLY A 973 4.00 23.84 27.18
C GLY A 973 2.68 24.50 27.61
N PRO A 974 2.32 25.64 27.01
CA PRO A 974 1.12 26.39 27.40
C PRO A 974 -0.19 25.77 26.85
N GLY A 975 -0.12 24.78 25.96
CA GLY A 975 -1.25 24.00 25.47
C GLY A 975 -2.32 24.80 24.70
N ASN A 976 -3.55 24.29 24.69
CA ASN A 976 -4.67 24.84 23.92
C ASN A 976 -5.13 26.23 24.39
N GLU A 977 -4.90 26.57 25.66
CA GLU A 977 -5.28 27.87 26.23
C GLU A 977 -4.53 29.02 25.55
N PHE A 978 -3.26 28.80 25.20
CA PHE A 978 -2.46 29.76 24.43
C PHE A 978 -3.10 30.09 23.08
N PHE A 979 -3.40 29.08 22.26
CA PHE A 979 -4.01 29.29 20.96
C PHE A 979 -5.44 29.84 21.05
N THR A 980 -6.15 29.53 22.14
CA THR A 980 -7.44 30.15 22.45
C THR A 980 -7.29 31.65 22.68
N SER A 981 -6.28 32.10 23.43
CA SER A 981 -5.98 33.54 23.62
C SER A 981 -5.65 34.22 22.29
N ILE A 982 -4.77 33.61 21.47
CA ILE A 982 -4.43 34.14 20.14
C ILE A 982 -5.70 34.29 19.28
N LYS A 983 -6.56 33.29 19.25
CA LYS A 983 -7.83 33.31 18.50
C LYS A 983 -8.79 34.39 19.01
N GLN A 984 -8.89 34.60 20.31
CA GLN A 984 -9.75 35.63 20.91
C GLN A 984 -9.29 37.04 20.54
N GLN A 985 -7.98 37.26 20.46
CA GLN A 985 -7.40 38.60 20.25
C GLN A 985 -7.18 38.96 18.78
N LEU A 986 -6.82 37.99 17.94
CA LEU A 986 -6.48 38.20 16.53
C LEU A 986 -7.49 37.59 15.56
N GLY A 987 -8.49 36.84 16.05
CA GLY A 987 -9.42 36.09 15.22
C GLY A 987 -8.80 34.79 14.68
N HIS A 988 -9.44 34.21 13.66
CA HIS A 988 -8.93 33.00 13.01
C HIS A 988 -7.71 33.33 12.14
N LEU A 989 -6.54 32.83 12.55
CA LEU A 989 -5.31 32.93 11.79
C LEU A 989 -5.06 31.65 10.97
N PRO A 990 -4.62 31.76 9.71
CA PRO A 990 -4.18 30.60 8.93
C PRO A 990 -2.80 30.14 9.39
N ILE A 991 -2.78 29.07 10.16
CA ILE A 991 -1.58 28.49 10.77
C ILE A 991 -1.30 27.10 10.15
N ILE A 992 -0.02 26.75 9.98
CA ILE A 992 0.46 25.41 9.68
C ILE A 992 1.33 24.97 10.86
N ALA A 993 1.06 23.79 11.42
CA ALA A 993 1.87 23.20 12.47
C ALA A 993 3.02 22.40 11.83
N GLU A 994 4.26 22.77 12.12
CA GLU A 994 5.40 21.88 11.88
C GLU A 994 5.42 20.82 12.98
N ASP A 995 4.96 19.62 12.64
CA ASP A 995 4.81 18.46 13.52
C ASP A 995 5.67 17.28 13.04
N LEU A 996 6.95 17.55 12.73
CA LEU A 996 7.92 16.51 12.38
C LEU A 996 8.72 16.05 13.61
N GLY A 997 9.39 14.91 13.49
CA GLY A 997 10.19 14.30 14.56
C GLY A 997 9.38 13.38 15.47
N LEU A 998 9.78 13.25 16.74
CA LEU A 998 9.07 12.43 17.72
C LEU A 998 7.79 13.15 18.20
N ILE A 999 6.66 12.78 17.61
CA ILE A 999 5.35 13.34 17.93
C ILE A 999 4.61 12.43 18.92
N THR A 1000 4.03 13.05 19.94
CA THR A 1000 3.30 12.40 21.03
C THR A 1000 1.81 12.72 20.92
N ALA A 1001 0.95 11.89 21.51
CA ALA A 1001 -0.52 12.00 21.35
C ALA A 1001 -1.10 13.35 21.81
N ASP A 1002 -0.45 14.03 22.76
CA ASP A 1002 -0.79 15.38 23.22
C ASP A 1002 -0.53 16.45 22.14
N VAL A 1003 0.52 16.30 21.33
CA VAL A 1003 0.82 17.18 20.19
C VAL A 1003 -0.23 17.02 19.09
N GLU A 1004 -0.56 15.77 18.73
CA GLU A 1004 -1.63 15.48 17.76
C GLU A 1004 -2.96 16.03 18.24
N LYS A 1005 -3.28 15.84 19.53
CA LYS A 1005 -4.49 16.39 20.13
C LYS A 1005 -4.51 17.91 20.04
N LEU A 1006 -3.42 18.59 20.40
CA LEU A 1006 -3.34 20.06 20.34
C LEU A 1006 -3.53 20.58 18.91
N LYS A 1007 -2.88 19.93 17.93
CA LYS A 1007 -3.03 20.25 16.50
C LYS A 1007 -4.47 20.11 16.04
N ASN A 1008 -5.12 18.99 16.40
CA ASN A 1008 -6.49 18.68 16.02
C ASN A 1008 -7.52 19.60 16.71
N ASP A 1009 -7.36 19.89 18.00
CA ASP A 1009 -8.19 20.84 18.76
C ASP A 1009 -8.15 22.25 18.13
N CYS A 1010 -7.00 22.63 17.57
CA CYS A 1010 -6.80 23.91 16.89
C CYS A 1010 -7.22 23.91 15.40
N ASP A 1011 -7.54 22.73 14.82
CA ASP A 1011 -7.73 22.51 13.38
C ASP A 1011 -6.56 23.04 12.52
N PHE A 1012 -5.33 22.84 12.99
CA PHE A 1012 -4.13 23.21 12.24
C PHE A 1012 -3.69 22.07 11.33
N PRO A 1013 -3.41 22.33 10.04
CA PRO A 1013 -2.81 21.33 9.18
C PRO A 1013 -1.39 21.01 9.63
N GLY A 1014 -1.07 19.71 9.68
CA GLY A 1014 0.29 19.21 9.91
C GLY A 1014 1.14 19.19 8.64
N MET A 1015 2.33 18.62 8.72
CA MET A 1015 3.30 18.48 7.65
C MET A 1015 3.63 17.00 7.38
N LYS A 1016 3.70 16.66 6.10
CA LYS A 1016 4.11 15.32 5.64
C LYS A 1016 5.21 15.47 4.61
N VAL A 1017 6.39 14.90 4.88
CA VAL A 1017 7.58 15.03 4.02
C VAL A 1017 7.86 13.69 3.37
N LEU A 1018 7.79 13.61 2.03
CA LEU A 1018 7.94 12.35 1.30
C LEU A 1018 9.27 11.63 1.59
N GLN A 1019 10.36 12.37 1.80
CA GLN A 1019 11.66 11.80 2.17
C GLN A 1019 11.66 11.08 3.53
N PHE A 1020 10.72 11.39 4.43
CA PHE A 1020 10.58 10.71 5.72
C PHE A 1020 9.51 9.62 5.71
N GLU A 1021 8.53 9.71 4.80
CA GLU A 1021 7.37 8.81 4.81
C GLU A 1021 7.56 7.62 3.85
N LEU A 1022 8.35 7.78 2.78
CA LEU A 1022 8.52 6.75 1.74
C LEU A 1022 9.72 5.84 2.00
N TYR A 1023 9.67 5.10 3.11
CA TYR A 1023 10.61 4.03 3.43
C TYR A 1023 9.89 2.68 3.49
N PRO A 1024 10.58 1.54 3.28
CA PRO A 1024 9.97 0.22 3.39
C PRO A 1024 9.67 -0.15 4.85
N SER A 1025 8.50 -0.75 5.09
CA SER A 1025 8.18 -1.44 6.33
C SER A 1025 8.95 -2.76 6.47
N GLU A 1026 8.75 -3.49 7.57
CA GLU A 1026 9.29 -4.86 7.74
C GLU A 1026 8.88 -5.80 6.60
N PHE A 1027 7.63 -5.71 6.16
CA PHE A 1027 7.08 -6.42 5.00
C PHE A 1027 7.48 -5.84 3.64
N LYS A 1028 8.38 -4.84 3.64
CA LYS A 1028 8.83 -4.11 2.45
C LYS A 1028 7.70 -3.39 1.72
N ASN A 1029 6.60 -3.08 2.42
CA ASN A 1029 5.54 -2.22 1.90
C ASN A 1029 5.96 -0.76 2.03
N ILE A 1030 5.54 0.08 1.09
CA ILE A 1030 5.64 1.54 1.20
C ILE A 1030 4.22 2.08 1.22
N GLY A 1031 3.90 2.87 2.26
CA GLY A 1031 2.62 3.54 2.43
C GLY A 1031 2.78 5.06 2.43
N PHE A 1032 1.77 5.74 1.88
CA PHE A 1032 1.63 7.19 2.00
C PHE A 1032 0.17 7.57 1.74
N VAL A 1033 -0.65 7.41 2.77
CA VAL A 1033 -2.00 7.94 2.83
C VAL A 1033 -1.96 9.23 3.64
N CYS A 1034 -2.37 10.33 3.01
CA CYS A 1034 -2.27 11.66 3.59
C CYS A 1034 -3.67 12.25 3.70
N SER A 1035 -4.16 12.49 4.92
CA SER A 1035 -5.44 13.18 5.13
C SER A 1035 -5.38 14.64 4.67
N ASN A 1036 -6.53 15.22 4.30
CA ASN A 1036 -6.55 16.57 3.72
C ASN A 1036 -6.03 17.65 4.68
N ASN A 1037 -6.11 17.49 6.01
CA ASN A 1037 -5.57 18.48 6.95
C ASN A 1037 -4.04 18.38 7.11
N ASN A 1038 -3.31 18.27 6.00
CA ASN A 1038 -1.85 18.20 5.97
C ASN A 1038 -1.30 18.96 4.76
N ILE A 1039 -0.07 19.42 4.91
CA ILE A 1039 0.76 20.03 3.87
C ILE A 1039 1.83 19.02 3.46
N VAL A 1040 1.86 18.67 2.18
CA VAL A 1040 2.79 17.67 1.65
C VAL A 1040 4.00 18.34 1.02
N TYR A 1041 5.19 17.88 1.39
CA TYR A 1041 6.47 18.34 0.87
C TYR A 1041 7.22 17.18 0.22
N THR A 1042 7.95 17.43 -0.88
CA THR A 1042 8.99 16.47 -1.31
C THR A 1042 10.13 16.44 -0.29
N GLY A 1043 10.63 17.63 0.06
CA GLY A 1043 11.57 17.91 1.14
C GLY A 1043 11.32 19.31 1.68
N THR A 1044 11.89 19.64 2.83
CA THR A 1044 11.93 21.00 3.38
C THR A 1044 13.29 21.64 3.09
N HIS A 1045 13.62 22.74 3.76
CA HIS A 1045 14.92 23.40 3.67
C HIS A 1045 16.02 22.68 4.48
N ASP A 1046 15.63 21.89 5.49
CA ASP A 1046 16.53 21.08 6.32
C ASP A 1046 16.85 19.73 5.68
N ASN A 1047 16.01 19.31 4.74
CA ASN A 1047 16.22 18.11 3.95
C ASN A 1047 17.30 18.31 2.89
N ASN A 1048 17.90 17.20 2.49
CA ASN A 1048 18.66 17.16 1.24
C ASN A 1048 17.71 17.43 0.05
N THR A 1049 18.25 17.85 -1.09
CA THR A 1049 17.41 17.88 -2.30
C THR A 1049 16.96 16.46 -2.62
N THR A 1050 15.84 16.28 -3.32
CA THR A 1050 15.36 14.94 -3.65
C THR A 1050 16.39 14.14 -4.45
N ILE A 1051 17.12 14.76 -5.38
CA ILE A 1051 18.23 14.10 -6.09
C ILE A 1051 19.40 13.78 -5.15
N GLY A 1052 19.75 14.70 -4.24
CA GLY A 1052 20.78 14.46 -3.23
C GLY A 1052 20.42 13.31 -2.30
N TRP A 1053 19.19 13.27 -1.81
CA TRP A 1053 18.65 12.21 -0.96
C TRP A 1053 18.67 10.86 -1.66
N LEU A 1054 18.14 10.78 -2.88
CA LEU A 1054 18.16 9.56 -3.69
C LEU A 1054 19.59 9.07 -3.94
N LYS A 1055 20.56 9.97 -4.12
CA LYS A 1055 21.95 9.58 -4.41
C LYS A 1055 22.77 9.20 -3.17
N ASN A 1056 22.63 9.97 -2.10
CA ASN A 1056 23.59 9.97 -1.00
C ASN A 1056 23.01 9.39 0.30
N ASP A 1057 21.68 9.42 0.46
CA ASP A 1057 21.03 9.15 1.75
C ASP A 1057 20.25 7.82 1.73
N LEU A 1058 19.82 7.35 0.56
CA LEU A 1058 19.18 6.03 0.40
C LEU A 1058 20.18 4.94 0.04
N ASP A 1059 20.09 3.81 0.74
CA ASP A 1059 20.73 2.57 0.32
C ASP A 1059 20.07 2.00 -0.96
N ALA A 1060 20.78 1.08 -1.62
CA ALA A 1060 20.36 0.53 -2.90
C ALA A 1060 19.08 -0.33 -2.80
N GLU A 1061 18.87 -1.03 -1.69
CA GLU A 1061 17.69 -1.86 -1.46
C GLU A 1061 16.44 -0.97 -1.33
N THR A 1062 16.51 0.02 -0.44
CA THR A 1062 15.42 0.99 -0.23
C THR A 1062 15.05 1.71 -1.52
N LYS A 1063 16.04 2.10 -2.34
CA LYS A 1063 15.81 2.74 -3.64
C LYS A 1063 15.13 1.80 -4.64
N ALA A 1064 15.50 0.52 -4.68
CA ALA A 1064 14.87 -0.47 -5.55
C ALA A 1064 13.40 -0.69 -5.16
N ILE A 1065 13.11 -0.79 -3.85
CA ILE A 1065 11.73 -0.91 -3.33
C ILE A 1065 10.91 0.34 -3.68
N LEU A 1066 11.47 1.54 -3.47
CA LEU A 1066 10.81 2.80 -3.86
C LEU A 1066 10.54 2.87 -5.37
N SER A 1067 11.48 2.40 -6.20
CA SER A 1067 11.32 2.37 -7.65
C SER A 1067 10.21 1.41 -8.09
N ALA A 1068 10.16 0.23 -7.48
CA ALA A 1068 9.08 -0.73 -7.70
C ALA A 1068 7.72 -0.14 -7.28
N HIS A 1069 7.64 0.48 -6.10
CA HIS A 1069 6.43 1.14 -5.62
C HIS A 1069 5.92 2.24 -6.57
N LEU A 1070 6.84 3.02 -7.14
CA LEU A 1070 6.51 4.10 -8.08
C LEU A 1070 6.35 3.64 -9.54
N ASN A 1071 6.44 2.32 -9.79
CA ASN A 1071 6.43 1.68 -11.12
C ASN A 1071 7.44 2.36 -12.06
N ILE A 1072 8.72 2.31 -11.68
CA ILE A 1072 9.85 2.78 -12.48
C ILE A 1072 10.82 1.62 -12.67
N ASP A 1073 11.03 1.22 -13.92
CA ASP A 1073 12.01 0.21 -14.27
C ASP A 1073 13.43 0.73 -13.98
N VAL A 1074 14.14 0.03 -13.10
CA VAL A 1074 15.54 0.33 -12.74
C VAL A 1074 16.45 -0.40 -13.71
N THR A 1075 16.49 0.06 -14.96
CA THR A 1075 17.38 -0.53 -15.99
C THR A 1075 18.38 0.47 -16.58
N ASP A 1076 18.30 1.75 -16.20
CA ASP A 1076 19.18 2.82 -16.68
C ASP A 1076 20.28 3.20 -15.68
N SER A 1077 21.38 3.74 -16.21
CA SER A 1077 22.47 4.36 -15.43
C SER A 1077 21.94 5.29 -14.34
N ASP A 1078 22.53 5.23 -13.14
CA ASP A 1078 22.03 5.85 -11.90
C ASP A 1078 21.60 7.33 -12.03
N ASN A 1079 22.17 8.10 -12.94
CA ASN A 1079 21.78 9.50 -13.12
C ASN A 1079 20.38 9.69 -13.72
N ASP A 1080 19.93 8.81 -14.62
CA ASP A 1080 18.60 8.93 -15.24
C ASP A 1080 17.49 8.45 -14.29
N ILE A 1081 17.74 7.36 -13.54
CA ILE A 1081 16.77 6.83 -12.57
C ILE A 1081 16.45 7.83 -11.44
N ASN A 1082 17.45 8.53 -10.91
CA ASN A 1082 17.23 9.52 -9.85
C ASN A 1082 16.35 10.69 -10.34
N VAL A 1083 16.52 11.11 -11.61
CA VAL A 1083 15.67 12.14 -12.22
C VAL A 1083 14.24 11.63 -12.45
N LYS A 1084 14.08 10.39 -12.92
CA LYS A 1084 12.77 9.73 -13.07
C LYS A 1084 12.04 9.61 -11.73
N LEU A 1085 12.73 9.18 -10.67
CA LEU A 1085 12.22 9.11 -9.31
C LEU A 1085 11.81 10.48 -8.76
N CYS A 1086 12.68 11.48 -8.86
CA CYS A 1086 12.37 12.86 -8.46
C CYS A 1086 11.12 13.39 -9.17
N ASN A 1087 11.00 13.17 -10.47
CA ASN A 1087 9.81 13.56 -11.25
C ASN A 1087 8.54 12.82 -10.78
N LYS A 1088 8.65 11.54 -10.42
CA LYS A 1088 7.53 10.76 -9.88
C LYS A 1088 7.15 11.24 -8.48
N LEU A 1089 8.10 11.57 -7.61
CA LEU A 1089 7.84 12.11 -6.28
C LEU A 1089 7.15 13.49 -6.34
N ILE A 1090 7.54 14.35 -7.27
CA ILE A 1090 6.83 15.62 -7.55
C ILE A 1090 5.37 15.35 -7.92
N LYS A 1091 5.12 14.42 -8.85
CA LYS A 1091 3.76 14.02 -9.25
C LYS A 1091 3.00 13.40 -8.09
N TYR A 1092 3.68 12.63 -7.24
CA TYR A 1092 3.12 11.96 -6.08
C TYR A 1092 2.66 12.97 -5.02
N ALA A 1093 3.48 13.98 -4.72
CA ALA A 1093 3.10 15.10 -3.86
C ALA A 1093 1.86 15.83 -4.41
N TYR A 1094 1.79 16.08 -5.72
CA TYR A 1094 0.63 16.70 -6.35
C TYR A 1094 -0.61 15.78 -6.36
N ALA A 1095 -0.44 14.46 -6.48
CA ALA A 1095 -1.55 13.51 -6.45
C ALA A 1095 -2.10 13.28 -5.03
N SER A 1096 -1.30 13.49 -3.98
CA SER A 1096 -1.66 13.26 -2.57
C SER A 1096 -2.95 13.95 -2.13
N ASN A 1097 -3.64 13.46 -1.10
CA ASN A 1097 -4.88 14.08 -0.61
C ASN A 1097 -4.66 15.34 0.26
N GLY A 1098 -3.42 15.73 0.57
CA GLY A 1098 -3.12 16.91 1.38
C GLY A 1098 -3.56 18.25 0.77
N ARG A 1099 -4.01 19.17 1.65
CA ARG A 1099 -4.56 20.50 1.31
C ARG A 1099 -3.61 21.32 0.45
N ILE A 1100 -2.31 21.32 0.76
CA ILE A 1100 -1.30 22.04 -0.04
C ILE A 1100 -0.13 21.11 -0.34
N ALA A 1101 0.35 21.10 -1.59
CA ALA A 1101 1.63 20.49 -1.95
C ALA A 1101 2.69 21.59 -2.14
N ILE A 1102 3.77 21.55 -1.36
CA ILE A 1102 4.88 22.50 -1.46
C ILE A 1102 6.13 21.78 -1.97
N LEU A 1103 6.79 22.35 -2.98
CA LEU A 1103 8.05 21.81 -3.50
C LEU A 1103 9.19 22.81 -3.26
N PRO A 1104 10.36 22.40 -2.74
CA PRO A 1104 11.58 23.17 -2.90
C PRO A 1104 11.88 23.43 -4.37
N LEU A 1105 12.27 24.64 -4.73
CA LEU A 1105 12.62 24.94 -6.12
C LEU A 1105 13.80 24.09 -6.62
N GLN A 1106 14.70 23.68 -5.72
CA GLN A 1106 15.79 22.76 -6.03
C GLN A 1106 15.31 21.43 -6.65
N ASP A 1107 14.17 20.92 -6.18
CA ASP A 1107 13.59 19.67 -6.70
C ASP A 1107 12.97 19.89 -8.08
N VAL A 1108 12.30 21.03 -8.29
CA VAL A 1108 11.77 21.43 -9.59
C VAL A 1108 12.90 21.59 -10.62
N LEU A 1109 14.08 22.00 -10.18
CA LEU A 1109 15.28 22.13 -11.02
C LEU A 1109 16.13 20.84 -11.07
N ARG A 1110 15.76 19.79 -10.33
CA ARG A 1110 16.48 18.50 -10.21
C ARG A 1110 17.96 18.68 -9.81
N LEU A 1111 18.21 19.59 -8.87
CA LEU A 1111 19.56 19.86 -8.37
C LEU A 1111 19.99 18.81 -7.33
N ASP A 1112 21.27 18.50 -7.28
CA ASP A 1112 21.87 17.58 -6.30
C ASP A 1112 22.12 18.24 -4.93
N ALA A 1113 22.78 17.49 -4.02
CA ALA A 1113 23.06 17.91 -2.65
C ALA A 1113 23.86 19.22 -2.53
N SER A 1114 24.57 19.65 -3.60
CA SER A 1114 25.28 20.93 -3.60
C SER A 1114 24.35 22.15 -3.57
N ALA A 1115 23.04 21.94 -3.77
CA ALA A 1115 21.98 22.94 -3.66
C ALA A 1115 21.17 22.86 -2.36
N ARG A 1116 21.56 22.00 -1.41
CA ARG A 1116 20.92 21.89 -0.09
C ARG A 1116 20.97 23.23 0.63
N MET A 1117 19.85 23.63 1.24
CA MET A 1117 19.74 24.93 1.91
C MET A 1117 20.34 24.89 3.32
N ASN A 1118 20.04 23.86 4.10
CA ASN A 1118 20.57 23.66 5.44
C ASN A 1118 20.88 22.18 5.71
N LEU A 1119 21.99 21.92 6.39
CA LEU A 1119 22.29 20.63 7.02
C LEU A 1119 22.23 20.83 8.54
N PRO A 1120 21.16 20.36 9.21
CA PRO A 1120 21.03 20.47 10.67
C PRO A 1120 22.26 19.93 11.41
N GLY A 1121 22.62 20.57 12.52
CA GLY A 1121 23.80 20.21 13.32
C GLY A 1121 25.14 20.76 12.81
N THR A 1122 25.16 21.51 11.70
CA THR A 1122 26.39 22.13 11.16
C THR A 1122 26.34 23.66 11.20
N VAL A 1123 27.52 24.31 11.17
CA VAL A 1123 27.65 25.78 11.23
C VAL A 1123 28.60 26.27 10.14
N GLY A 1124 28.26 27.37 9.47
CA GLY A 1124 29.14 28.08 8.52
C GLY A 1124 28.98 27.70 7.04
N THR A 1125 28.32 26.59 6.73
CA THR A 1125 28.10 26.11 5.34
C THR A 1125 26.66 26.24 4.84
N ASN A 1126 25.75 26.70 5.71
CA ASN A 1126 24.31 26.70 5.45
C ASN A 1126 23.83 28.04 4.88
N TRP A 1127 22.63 28.06 4.31
CA TRP A 1127 21.88 29.25 3.84
C TRP A 1127 22.51 29.99 2.66
N GLN A 1128 23.58 29.44 2.09
CA GLN A 1128 24.37 30.08 1.03
C GLN A 1128 23.85 29.79 -0.38
N TRP A 1129 23.04 28.75 -0.59
CA TRP A 1129 22.63 28.38 -1.94
C TRP A 1129 21.81 29.49 -2.61
N GLN A 1130 22.20 29.85 -3.84
CA GLN A 1130 21.46 30.80 -4.67
C GLN A 1130 21.38 30.37 -6.14
N LEU A 1131 20.34 30.84 -6.82
CA LEU A 1131 20.17 30.70 -8.25
C LEU A 1131 21.15 31.59 -9.00
N LEU A 1132 21.63 31.10 -10.14
CA LEU A 1132 22.38 31.93 -11.10
C LEU A 1132 21.46 32.64 -12.09
N GLN A 1133 20.27 32.06 -12.34
CA GLN A 1133 19.26 32.58 -13.26
C GLN A 1133 17.86 32.22 -12.78
N GLN A 1134 16.85 32.94 -13.27
CA GLN A 1134 15.45 32.61 -13.00
C GLN A 1134 15.08 31.24 -13.59
N PRO A 1135 14.14 30.51 -12.99
CA PRO A 1135 13.52 29.36 -13.63
C PRO A 1135 12.92 29.74 -14.99
N ASP A 1136 13.02 28.84 -15.96
CA ASP A 1136 12.49 29.02 -17.31
C ASP A 1136 10.99 28.66 -17.42
N ASN A 1137 10.42 28.96 -18.59
CA ASN A 1137 9.01 28.70 -18.87
C ASN A 1137 8.68 27.20 -18.97
N ASN A 1138 9.64 26.33 -19.34
CA ASN A 1138 9.39 24.89 -19.43
C ASN A 1138 9.11 24.31 -18.05
N GLN A 1139 9.82 24.77 -17.01
CA GLN A 1139 9.53 24.36 -15.64
C GLN A 1139 8.15 24.86 -15.17
N ALA A 1140 7.77 26.09 -15.54
CA ALA A 1140 6.43 26.61 -15.21
C ALA A 1140 5.33 25.80 -15.90
N GLU A 1141 5.44 25.53 -17.20
CA GLU A 1141 4.47 24.75 -17.95
C GLU A 1141 4.35 23.31 -17.43
N TYR A 1142 5.47 22.70 -17.02
CA TYR A 1142 5.47 21.38 -16.40
C TYR A 1142 4.62 21.37 -15.12
N LEU A 1143 4.82 22.34 -14.22
CA LEU A 1143 4.06 22.42 -12.98
C LEU A 1143 2.59 22.75 -13.25
N ALA A 1144 2.29 23.68 -14.17
CA ALA A 1144 0.92 24.05 -14.54
C ALA A 1144 0.11 22.83 -15.04
N LYS A 1145 0.72 21.94 -15.83
CA LYS A 1145 0.09 20.69 -16.27
C LYS A 1145 -0.23 19.75 -15.09
N LEU A 1146 0.61 19.73 -14.05
CA LEU A 1146 0.33 18.96 -12.84
C LEU A 1146 -0.81 19.57 -12.02
N VAL A 1147 -0.85 20.90 -11.91
CA VAL A 1147 -1.95 21.62 -11.26
C VAL A 1147 -3.29 21.26 -11.90
N GLU A 1148 -3.37 21.32 -13.23
CA GLU A 1148 -4.57 20.95 -13.99
C GLU A 1148 -4.94 19.48 -13.83
N LYS A 1149 -3.95 18.57 -13.93
CA LYS A 1149 -4.18 17.12 -13.85
C LYS A 1149 -4.70 16.67 -12.48
N TYR A 1150 -4.21 17.27 -11.40
CA TYR A 1150 -4.50 16.86 -10.03
C TYR A 1150 -5.43 17.82 -9.27
N ASN A 1151 -6.04 18.77 -9.99
CA ASN A 1151 -6.98 19.76 -9.48
C ASN A 1151 -6.46 20.48 -8.22
N ARG A 1152 -5.34 21.19 -8.38
CA ARG A 1152 -4.72 22.03 -7.33
C ARG A 1152 -4.82 23.52 -7.64
#